data_AF-A0A0A3HW11-F1
#
_entry.id   AF-A0A0A3HW11-F1
#
_cell.length_a   1.000
_cell.length_b   1.000
_cell.length_c   1.000
_cell.angle_alpha   90.00
_cell.angle_beta   90.00
_cell.angle_gamma   90.00
#
_symmetry.space_group_name_H-M   'P 1'
#
loop_
_entity.id
_entity.type
_entity.pdbx_description
1 polymer ?
#
loop_
_entity_poly.entity_id
_entity_poly.type
_entity_poly.pdbx_seq_one_letter_code
_entity_poly.pdbx_strand_id
1 'polypeptide(L)'
;MNVLVTGGYGFIGSFIAERFFKENHNVFIIDNLLSGKKENIDFKHRSFIGDITDEKCESFFKSHSFDVVIHCAAQTSVQRSIEKPFEDSSTNILGLINMLNLSKKYGVKKFVFCSSAAVYGENMSLPLKEEEILDPVSPYGINKMNGELYCRKWEEMYGLSSIIFRFANVYGPRQHVSAESGVVSIYTTKFLRQESIAVFGTGEQTRDFIYVGDVAEAVYRGVISGLSGTYNVSNNTQTSIKGLIAALTKLKPQPSIEFIESKEGDIASSQLDNTRLKKDLDWVPKYSLEAGLKATVEHYGAIPAAEPVKERKSRSSLWGNHWMHLAENIVLFLMFYAMSVIVVPAVELIDFWIIYVLLVALIFGKTQSILSSFLAMAVHVNEAFGSGREIGSLFMDNALLATFTIYLLIGLIVSYVVDRRKIELLFTKDELASSQAQYSFLSSVYEETLGIKNELQQQILRSDNGIGQIYQATRSLDSLEPEALFSGSIHVLEQTLKAKHFALYSIAPNGFARLTAKSGDQLFMPKASLRIEEVTLIKKAVNEKQICFNDSLSSSEPFFVAPIVQQNQTVAMIVCYDVPFHQLTLSFKNLVDVVIRLISSALERSSSYIQEINHERYVEETTALKPAYFARILEQKQQAAESLHIPYTILHVKGEEHDKEKLQSIGTTLRTTDYFGFTEEGKLRIILSNTEAVDAALVVERLGKKCIDATVTEEELSYVG
;
A
#
# COMPACT_ATOMS: atom_id res chain seq x y z
N MET A 1 -4.51 -17.86 -1.03
CA MET A 1 -3.06 -17.79 -1.31
C MET A 1 -2.58 -16.38 -1.05
N ASN A 2 -1.29 -16.24 -0.71
CA ASN A 2 -0.60 -14.95 -0.69
C ASN A 2 0.09 -14.73 -2.04
N VAL A 3 -0.35 -13.72 -2.78
CA VAL A 3 0.07 -13.47 -4.17
C VAL A 3 0.79 -12.14 -4.23
N LEU A 4 2.07 -12.16 -4.59
CA LEU A 4 2.87 -10.98 -4.84
C LEU A 4 2.77 -10.60 -6.32
N VAL A 5 2.39 -9.37 -6.63
CA VAL A 5 2.39 -8.80 -7.98
C VAL A 5 3.40 -7.67 -8.04
N THR A 6 4.55 -7.90 -8.68
CA THR A 6 5.49 -6.81 -8.95
C THR A 6 4.97 -5.99 -10.13
N GLY A 7 5.06 -4.66 -10.10
CA GLY A 7 4.43 -3.80 -11.11
C GLY A 7 2.91 -3.75 -10.96
N GLY A 8 2.40 -4.05 -9.75
CA GLY A 8 0.96 -4.19 -9.46
C GLY A 8 0.17 -2.88 -9.54
N TYR A 9 0.83 -1.72 -9.51
CA TYR A 9 0.17 -0.43 -9.77
C TYR A 9 0.24 -0.05 -11.25
N GLY A 10 0.90 -0.84 -12.09
CA GLY A 10 0.92 -0.66 -13.54
C GLY A 10 -0.40 -1.08 -14.21
N PHE A 11 -0.46 -0.86 -15.53
CA PHE A 11 -1.62 -1.19 -16.36
C PHE A 11 -2.04 -2.66 -16.21
N ILE A 12 -1.23 -3.61 -16.67
CA ILE A 12 -1.58 -5.04 -16.65
C ILE A 12 -1.59 -5.58 -15.21
N GLY A 13 -0.59 -5.18 -14.40
CA GLY A 13 -0.42 -5.66 -13.04
C GLY A 13 -1.62 -5.34 -12.14
N SER A 14 -2.26 -4.18 -12.31
CA SER A 14 -3.44 -3.80 -11.53
C SER A 14 -4.66 -4.67 -11.82
N PHE A 15 -4.89 -5.02 -13.09
CA PHE A 15 -5.96 -5.94 -13.47
C PHE A 15 -5.72 -7.36 -12.96
N ILE A 16 -4.47 -7.83 -13.00
CA ILE A 16 -4.11 -9.13 -12.42
C ILE A 16 -4.35 -9.08 -10.91
N ALA A 17 -3.84 -8.07 -10.21
CA ALA A 17 -4.03 -7.91 -8.77
C ALA A 17 -5.54 -7.89 -8.40
N GLU A 18 -6.34 -7.12 -9.13
CA GLU A 18 -7.80 -7.04 -8.95
C GLU A 18 -8.48 -8.40 -9.18
N ARG A 19 -8.05 -9.14 -10.20
CA ARG A 19 -8.59 -10.47 -10.52
C ARG A 19 -8.38 -11.46 -9.37
N PHE A 20 -7.19 -11.47 -8.78
CA PHE A 20 -6.87 -12.33 -7.62
C PHE A 20 -7.59 -11.86 -6.35
N PHE A 21 -7.72 -10.55 -6.14
CA PHE A 21 -8.46 -10.00 -5.01
C PHE A 21 -9.94 -10.41 -5.03
N LYS A 22 -10.59 -10.35 -6.20
CA LYS A 22 -11.99 -10.76 -6.40
C LYS A 22 -12.26 -12.23 -6.03
N GLU A 23 -11.21 -13.06 -5.98
CA GLU A 23 -11.27 -14.49 -5.61
C GLU A 23 -10.80 -14.72 -4.16
N ASN A 24 -10.81 -13.67 -3.34
CA ASN A 24 -10.43 -13.71 -1.93
C ASN A 24 -8.98 -14.16 -1.68
N HIS A 25 -8.06 -13.85 -2.61
CA HIS A 25 -6.64 -14.01 -2.37
C HIS A 25 -6.04 -12.77 -1.69
N ASN A 26 -5.01 -12.98 -0.87
CA ASN A 26 -4.28 -11.89 -0.25
C ASN A 26 -3.28 -11.34 -1.26
N VAL A 27 -3.46 -10.08 -1.64
CA VAL A 27 -2.63 -9.44 -2.66
C VAL A 27 -1.56 -8.56 -2.02
N PHE A 28 -0.34 -8.71 -2.53
CA PHE A 28 0.83 -7.94 -2.15
C PHE A 28 1.42 -7.29 -3.41
N ILE A 29 1.95 -6.07 -3.31
CA ILE A 29 2.47 -5.33 -4.46
C ILE A 29 3.89 -4.83 -4.18
N ILE A 30 4.79 -4.99 -5.16
CA ILE A 30 6.06 -4.24 -5.21
C ILE A 30 6.01 -3.35 -6.45
N ASP A 31 6.22 -2.06 -6.30
CA ASP A 31 6.22 -1.11 -7.42
C ASP A 31 7.00 0.15 -7.04
N ASN A 32 7.74 0.72 -7.99
CA ASN A 32 8.52 1.95 -7.78
C ASN A 32 7.77 3.22 -8.21
N LEU A 33 6.54 3.10 -8.73
CA LEU A 33 5.66 4.19 -9.16
C LEU A 33 6.24 5.05 -10.31
N LEU A 34 7.27 4.57 -11.02
CA LEU A 34 7.79 5.29 -12.19
C LEU A 34 6.74 5.39 -13.31
N SER A 35 5.99 4.32 -13.54
CA SER A 35 4.89 4.27 -14.53
C SER A 35 3.57 3.78 -13.93
N GLY A 36 3.62 3.10 -12.78
CA GLY A 36 2.44 2.67 -12.03
C GLY A 36 1.82 3.81 -11.22
N LYS A 37 0.52 3.73 -10.99
CA LYS A 37 -0.21 4.69 -10.14
C LYS A 37 -1.01 3.98 -9.07
N LYS A 38 -0.90 4.42 -7.82
CA LYS A 38 -1.64 3.83 -6.69
C LYS A 38 -3.16 3.84 -6.92
N GLU A 39 -3.68 4.85 -7.59
CA GLU A 39 -5.10 4.99 -7.96
C GLU A 39 -5.64 3.84 -8.85
N ASN A 40 -4.75 3.05 -9.45
CA ASN A 40 -5.16 1.86 -10.22
C ASN A 40 -5.68 0.71 -9.36
N ILE A 41 -5.50 0.77 -8.04
CA ILE A 41 -5.96 -0.23 -7.06
C ILE A 41 -6.83 0.47 -6.01
N ASP A 42 -8.07 0.03 -5.85
CA ASP A 42 -9.05 0.57 -4.89
C ASP A 42 -9.37 -0.38 -3.73
N PHE A 43 -8.84 -1.61 -3.76
CA PHE A 43 -9.07 -2.62 -2.75
C PHE A 43 -7.93 -2.74 -1.73
N LYS A 44 -8.23 -3.35 -0.58
CA LYS A 44 -7.26 -3.54 0.50
C LYS A 44 -6.15 -4.51 0.10
N HIS A 45 -4.91 -4.05 0.16
CA HIS A 45 -3.71 -4.83 -0.15
C HIS A 45 -2.54 -4.35 0.73
N ARG A 46 -1.41 -5.05 0.67
CA ARG A 46 -0.15 -4.59 1.26
C ARG A 46 0.83 -4.27 0.14
N SER A 47 1.68 -3.27 0.31
CA SER A 47 2.67 -2.93 -0.71
C SER A 47 4.01 -2.52 -0.13
N PHE A 48 5.04 -2.69 -0.96
CA PHE A 48 6.36 -2.13 -0.78
C PHE A 48 6.62 -1.19 -1.95
N ILE A 49 6.79 0.10 -1.64
CA ILE A 49 7.11 1.11 -2.63
C ILE A 49 8.62 1.16 -2.78
N GLY A 50 9.13 0.68 -3.91
CA GLY A 50 10.55 0.54 -4.15
C GLY A 50 10.87 -0.22 -5.43
N ASP A 51 12.13 -0.14 -5.85
CA ASP A 51 12.59 -0.81 -7.05
C ASP A 51 12.80 -2.31 -6.83
N ILE A 52 12.45 -3.12 -7.82
CA ILE A 52 12.65 -4.58 -7.79
C ILE A 52 14.13 -4.98 -7.79
N THR A 53 15.05 -4.06 -8.10
CA THR A 53 16.50 -4.25 -7.99
C THR A 53 17.03 -3.99 -6.58
N ASP A 54 16.24 -3.37 -5.69
CA ASP A 54 16.68 -3.01 -4.34
C ASP A 54 16.77 -4.27 -3.44
N GLU A 55 17.86 -4.38 -2.68
CA GLU A 55 18.05 -5.42 -1.67
C GLU A 55 16.98 -5.36 -0.57
N LYS A 56 16.37 -4.18 -0.33
CA LYS A 56 15.28 -3.99 0.64
C LYS A 56 14.04 -4.80 0.31
N CYS A 57 13.86 -5.25 -0.94
CA CYS A 57 12.81 -6.21 -1.29
C CYS A 57 12.89 -7.47 -0.41
N GLU A 58 14.09 -7.87 0.03
CA GLU A 58 14.26 -9.01 0.94
C GLU A 58 13.48 -8.83 2.25
N SER A 59 13.43 -7.63 2.83
CA SER A 59 12.65 -7.40 4.05
C SER A 59 11.16 -7.67 3.83
N PHE A 60 10.64 -7.38 2.64
CA PHE A 60 9.24 -7.60 2.32
C PHE A 60 8.92 -9.10 2.20
N PHE A 61 9.84 -9.87 1.61
CA PHE A 61 9.79 -11.34 1.58
C PHE A 61 10.01 -11.98 2.96
N LYS A 62 10.81 -11.37 3.85
CA LYS A 62 10.95 -11.83 5.25
C LYS A 62 9.67 -11.64 6.05
N SER A 63 9.01 -10.49 5.89
CA SER A 63 7.81 -10.14 6.64
C SER A 63 6.55 -10.87 6.14
N HIS A 64 6.58 -11.43 4.93
CA HIS A 64 5.42 -12.03 4.29
C HIS A 64 5.79 -13.30 3.53
N SER A 65 5.08 -14.40 3.79
CA SER A 65 5.24 -15.63 3.00
C SER A 65 4.36 -15.58 1.75
N PHE A 66 4.96 -15.73 0.57
CA PHE A 66 4.24 -15.73 -0.72
C PHE A 66 4.11 -17.14 -1.29
N ASP A 67 2.91 -17.51 -1.72
CA ASP A 67 2.69 -18.76 -2.46
C ASP A 67 3.08 -18.58 -3.94
N VAL A 68 2.77 -17.41 -4.50
CA VAL A 68 2.94 -17.10 -5.93
C VAL A 68 3.53 -15.70 -6.10
N VAL A 69 4.49 -15.58 -7.00
CA VAL A 69 5.01 -14.28 -7.46
C VAL A 69 4.65 -14.09 -8.92
N ILE A 70 3.96 -13.00 -9.24
CA ILE A 70 3.59 -12.59 -10.59
C ILE A 70 4.43 -11.37 -10.96
N HIS A 71 5.36 -11.58 -11.90
CA HIS A 71 6.34 -10.60 -12.29
C HIS A 71 5.90 -9.77 -13.49
N CYS A 72 5.19 -8.67 -13.21
CA CYS A 72 4.79 -7.68 -14.23
C CYS A 72 5.68 -6.42 -14.26
N ALA A 73 6.56 -6.21 -13.27
CA ALA A 73 7.44 -5.05 -13.24
C ALA A 73 8.46 -5.14 -14.37
N ALA A 74 8.48 -4.12 -15.23
CA ALA A 74 9.36 -4.07 -16.38
C ALA A 74 9.46 -2.63 -16.89
N GLN A 75 10.57 -2.33 -17.56
CA GLN A 75 10.60 -1.28 -18.57
C GLN A 75 9.92 -1.89 -19.81
N THR A 76 8.83 -1.29 -20.30
CA THR A 76 7.96 -1.83 -21.37
C THR A 76 8.04 -1.13 -22.72
N SER A 77 8.76 -0.01 -22.83
CA SER A 77 8.93 0.82 -24.02
C SER A 77 10.08 0.33 -24.89
N VAL A 78 9.73 -0.22 -26.06
CA VAL A 78 10.70 -0.68 -27.08
C VAL A 78 11.63 0.47 -27.50
N GLN A 79 11.09 1.66 -27.76
CA GLN A 79 11.87 2.82 -28.17
C GLN A 79 12.90 3.20 -27.10
N ARG A 80 12.46 3.33 -25.84
CA ARG A 80 13.36 3.67 -24.74
C ARG A 80 14.38 2.57 -24.46
N SER A 81 14.08 1.30 -24.77
CA SER A 81 15.07 0.22 -24.67
C SER A 81 16.22 0.38 -25.67
N ILE A 82 15.97 0.97 -26.84
CA ILE A 82 16.99 1.28 -27.85
C ILE A 82 17.81 2.50 -27.41
N GLU A 83 17.14 3.54 -26.91
CA GLU A 83 17.79 4.78 -26.46
C GLU A 83 18.61 4.58 -25.16
N LYS A 84 18.11 3.71 -24.27
CA LYS A 84 18.66 3.49 -22.93
C LYS A 84 18.74 1.99 -22.57
N PRO A 85 19.55 1.19 -23.28
CA PRO A 85 19.60 -0.26 -23.11
C PRO A 85 20.06 -0.69 -21.72
N PHE A 86 20.92 0.09 -21.05
CA PHE A 86 21.35 -0.22 -19.69
C PHE A 86 20.22 -0.10 -18.66
N GLU A 87 19.38 0.94 -18.74
CA GLU A 87 18.21 1.09 -17.87
C GLU A 87 17.21 -0.04 -18.09
N ASP A 88 17.00 -0.44 -19.35
CA ASP A 88 16.13 -1.56 -19.73
C ASP A 88 16.62 -2.89 -19.14
N SER A 89 17.91 -3.23 -19.36
CA SER A 89 18.50 -4.46 -18.82
C SER A 89 18.56 -4.46 -17.28
N SER A 90 18.81 -3.31 -16.65
CA SER A 90 18.81 -3.21 -15.19
C SER A 90 17.45 -3.63 -14.62
N THR A 91 16.37 -3.08 -15.15
CA THR A 91 15.01 -3.41 -14.69
C THR A 91 14.61 -4.82 -15.10
N ASN A 92 14.73 -5.15 -16.39
CA ASN A 92 14.16 -6.36 -16.96
C ASN A 92 14.97 -7.64 -16.68
N ILE A 93 16.29 -7.52 -16.44
CA ILE A 93 17.16 -8.67 -16.12
C ILE A 93 17.57 -8.67 -14.66
N LEU A 94 18.21 -7.61 -14.15
CA LEU A 94 18.69 -7.63 -12.76
C LEU A 94 17.51 -7.67 -11.77
N GLY A 95 16.44 -6.91 -12.05
CA GLY A 95 15.21 -6.96 -11.27
C GLY A 95 14.55 -8.35 -11.27
N LEU A 96 14.50 -9.00 -12.44
CA LEU A 96 14.01 -10.38 -12.56
C LEU A 96 14.86 -11.36 -11.74
N ILE A 97 16.19 -11.29 -11.85
CA ILE A 97 17.11 -12.16 -11.12
C ILE A 97 16.93 -11.98 -9.61
N ASN A 98 16.77 -10.74 -9.14
CA ASN A 98 16.51 -10.48 -7.73
C ASN A 98 15.20 -11.15 -7.28
N MET A 99 14.12 -10.98 -8.04
CA MET A 99 12.82 -11.59 -7.72
C MET A 99 12.85 -13.12 -7.76
N LEU A 100 13.54 -13.72 -8.73
CA LEU A 100 13.75 -15.17 -8.80
C LEU A 100 14.58 -15.69 -7.61
N ASN A 101 15.64 -14.98 -7.25
CA ASN A 101 16.50 -15.33 -6.12
C ASN A 101 15.74 -15.26 -4.79
N LEU A 102 14.99 -14.19 -4.55
CA LEU A 102 14.14 -14.05 -3.37
C LEU A 102 13.03 -15.11 -3.35
N SER A 103 12.39 -15.36 -4.48
CA SER A 103 11.37 -16.40 -4.60
C SER A 103 11.89 -17.78 -4.19
N LYS A 104 13.09 -18.13 -4.70
CA LYS A 104 13.78 -19.36 -4.32
C LYS A 104 14.18 -19.38 -2.84
N LYS A 105 14.73 -18.27 -2.32
CA LYS A 105 15.22 -18.16 -0.93
C LYS A 105 14.09 -18.31 0.10
N TYR A 106 12.90 -17.82 -0.21
CA TYR A 106 11.74 -17.81 0.71
C TYR A 106 10.68 -18.88 0.38
N GLY A 107 10.98 -19.83 -0.50
CA GLY A 107 10.12 -21.00 -0.74
C GLY A 107 8.82 -20.68 -1.48
N VAL A 108 8.85 -19.73 -2.41
CA VAL A 108 7.72 -19.47 -3.32
C VAL A 108 7.45 -20.71 -4.16
N LYS A 109 6.18 -21.11 -4.29
CA LYS A 109 5.79 -22.34 -4.97
C LYS A 109 5.74 -22.17 -6.49
N LYS A 110 5.34 -20.99 -6.97
CA LYS A 110 5.18 -20.70 -8.39
C LYS A 110 5.59 -19.27 -8.74
N PHE A 111 6.35 -19.13 -9.83
CA PHE A 111 6.75 -17.86 -10.40
C PHE A 111 6.09 -17.66 -11.77
N VAL A 112 5.37 -16.55 -11.96
CA VAL A 112 4.75 -16.18 -13.22
C VAL A 112 5.54 -15.06 -13.87
N PHE A 113 6.03 -15.28 -15.08
CA PHE A 113 6.76 -14.28 -15.85
C PHE A 113 5.91 -13.72 -17.00
N CYS A 114 5.73 -12.40 -17.02
CA CYS A 114 5.05 -11.70 -18.10
C CYS A 114 6.06 -11.35 -19.22
N SER A 115 6.10 -12.20 -20.24
CA SER A 115 6.86 -12.02 -21.48
C SER A 115 6.03 -11.29 -22.55
N SER A 116 6.53 -11.20 -23.78
CA SER A 116 5.94 -10.40 -24.85
C SER A 116 6.11 -11.07 -26.21
N ALA A 117 5.19 -10.81 -27.15
CA ALA A 117 5.33 -11.18 -28.55
C ALA A 117 6.60 -10.59 -29.22
N ALA A 118 7.24 -9.57 -28.63
CA ALA A 118 8.50 -8.99 -29.12
C ALA A 118 9.66 -10.00 -29.19
N VAL A 119 9.56 -11.15 -28.50
CA VAL A 119 10.55 -12.24 -28.58
C VAL A 119 10.61 -12.90 -29.95
N TYR A 120 9.54 -12.80 -30.75
CA TYR A 120 9.47 -13.43 -32.07
C TYR A 120 10.06 -12.58 -33.20
N GLY A 121 10.28 -11.27 -32.96
CA GLY A 121 10.79 -10.34 -33.97
C GLY A 121 9.96 -10.30 -35.25
N GLU A 122 10.62 -10.43 -36.39
CA GLU A 122 10.02 -10.36 -37.73
C GLU A 122 9.61 -11.74 -38.29
N ASN A 123 9.38 -12.73 -37.41
CA ASN A 123 8.98 -14.06 -37.85
C ASN A 123 7.61 -14.02 -38.57
N MET A 124 7.59 -14.49 -39.82
CA MET A 124 6.43 -14.47 -40.71
C MET A 124 5.59 -15.77 -40.68
N SER A 125 5.93 -16.73 -39.81
CA SER A 125 5.16 -17.98 -39.59
C SER A 125 3.86 -17.73 -38.81
N LEU A 126 2.94 -16.95 -39.39
CA LEU A 126 1.69 -16.57 -38.74
C LEU A 126 0.60 -17.66 -38.91
N PRO A 127 -0.16 -18.01 -37.85
CA PRO A 127 -0.03 -17.54 -36.46
C PRO A 127 1.18 -18.17 -35.74
N LEU A 128 1.91 -17.36 -34.97
CA LEU A 128 3.13 -17.75 -34.26
C LEU A 128 2.81 -18.71 -33.11
N LYS A 129 3.44 -19.88 -33.13
CA LYS A 129 3.34 -20.89 -32.06
C LYS A 129 4.42 -20.68 -31.01
N GLU A 130 4.26 -21.28 -29.84
CA GLU A 130 5.24 -21.17 -28.75
C GLU A 130 6.62 -21.74 -29.12
N GLU A 131 6.66 -22.72 -30.03
CA GLU A 131 7.86 -23.41 -30.52
C GLU A 131 8.59 -22.69 -31.66
N GLU A 132 8.03 -21.60 -32.18
CA GLU A 132 8.68 -20.81 -33.24
C GLU A 132 10.01 -20.21 -32.78
N ILE A 133 10.90 -19.98 -33.76
CA ILE A 133 12.21 -19.38 -33.51
C ILE A 133 12.03 -17.97 -32.96
N LEU A 134 12.79 -17.67 -31.90
CA LEU A 134 12.85 -16.36 -31.27
C LEU A 134 13.99 -15.56 -31.90
N ASP A 135 13.67 -14.42 -32.49
CA ASP A 135 14.64 -13.53 -33.13
C ASP A 135 14.32 -12.06 -32.84
N PRO A 136 14.41 -11.63 -31.56
CA PRO A 136 13.99 -10.29 -31.16
C PRO A 136 14.87 -9.19 -31.78
N VAL A 137 14.22 -8.18 -32.36
CA VAL A 137 14.88 -7.05 -33.04
C VAL A 137 15.16 -5.84 -32.14
N SER A 138 14.82 -5.91 -30.84
CA SER A 138 14.99 -4.80 -29.89
C SER A 138 15.58 -5.26 -28.56
N PRO A 139 16.29 -4.38 -27.81
CA PRO A 139 16.80 -4.69 -26.48
C PRO A 139 15.71 -5.17 -25.52
N TYR A 140 14.52 -4.57 -25.56
CA TYR A 140 13.36 -5.04 -24.80
C TYR A 140 13.00 -6.51 -25.13
N GLY A 141 12.90 -6.86 -26.42
CA GLY A 141 12.62 -8.22 -26.86
C GLY A 141 13.70 -9.21 -26.45
N ILE A 142 14.98 -8.82 -26.56
CA ILE A 142 16.14 -9.61 -26.12
C ILE A 142 16.05 -9.87 -24.62
N ASN A 143 15.76 -8.84 -23.82
CA ASN A 143 15.68 -8.97 -22.36
C ASN A 143 14.48 -9.84 -21.94
N LYS A 144 13.33 -9.76 -22.64
CA LYS A 144 12.22 -10.69 -22.40
C LYS A 144 12.59 -12.13 -22.74
N MET A 145 13.24 -12.37 -23.88
CA MET A 145 13.73 -13.70 -24.26
C MET A 145 14.72 -14.27 -23.22
N ASN A 146 15.67 -13.45 -22.77
CA ASN A 146 16.61 -13.83 -21.72
C ASN A 146 15.90 -14.12 -20.39
N GLY A 147 14.86 -13.33 -20.05
CA GLY A 147 14.05 -13.58 -18.87
C GLY A 147 13.35 -14.94 -18.90
N GLU A 148 12.83 -15.37 -20.06
CA GLU A 148 12.28 -16.72 -20.23
C GLU A 148 13.32 -17.80 -19.97
N LEU A 149 14.56 -17.60 -20.44
CA LEU A 149 15.66 -18.50 -20.19
C LEU A 149 16.01 -18.57 -18.69
N TYR A 150 16.06 -17.43 -18.00
CA TYR A 150 16.29 -17.39 -16.55
C TYR A 150 15.23 -18.15 -15.78
N CYS A 151 13.94 -17.95 -16.09
CA CYS A 151 12.85 -18.69 -15.44
C CYS A 151 12.99 -20.20 -15.62
N ARG A 152 13.21 -20.68 -16.86
CA ARG A 152 13.43 -22.10 -17.14
C ARG A 152 14.64 -22.66 -16.39
N LYS A 153 15.75 -21.93 -16.36
CA LYS A 153 16.96 -22.36 -15.65
C LYS A 153 16.80 -22.36 -14.14
N TRP A 154 16.01 -21.45 -13.56
CA TRP A 154 15.69 -21.48 -12.14
C TRP A 154 14.83 -22.69 -11.76
N GLU A 155 13.91 -23.08 -12.63
CA GLU A 155 13.12 -24.31 -12.47
C GLU A 155 14.03 -25.54 -12.52
N GLU A 156 14.91 -25.65 -13.51
CA GLU A 156 15.87 -26.76 -13.65
C GLU A 156 16.86 -26.85 -12.47
N MET A 157 17.44 -25.73 -12.03
CA MET A 157 18.50 -25.70 -11.02
C MET A 157 17.98 -25.75 -9.58
N TYR A 158 16.81 -25.15 -9.32
CA TYR A 158 16.32 -24.91 -7.97
C TYR A 158 14.90 -25.42 -7.71
N GLY A 159 14.23 -26.00 -8.71
CA GLY A 159 12.87 -26.51 -8.57
C GLY A 159 11.79 -25.43 -8.39
N LEU A 160 12.09 -24.17 -8.71
CA LEU A 160 11.10 -23.08 -8.68
C LEU A 160 10.20 -23.19 -9.92
N SER A 161 9.01 -23.77 -9.76
CA SER A 161 8.05 -23.91 -10.87
C SER A 161 7.72 -22.57 -11.50
N SER A 162 7.81 -22.48 -12.82
CA SER A 162 7.58 -21.24 -13.56
C SER A 162 6.56 -21.39 -14.68
N ILE A 163 5.80 -20.32 -14.91
CA ILE A 163 4.92 -20.18 -16.08
C ILE A 163 5.21 -18.85 -16.76
N ILE A 164 5.39 -18.91 -18.06
CA ILE A 164 5.77 -17.79 -18.91
C ILE A 164 4.58 -17.49 -19.82
N PHE A 165 4.07 -16.26 -19.75
CA PHE A 165 3.02 -15.79 -20.65
C PHE A 165 3.58 -14.78 -21.64
N ARG A 166 3.53 -15.09 -22.93
CA ARG A 166 3.87 -14.17 -24.02
C ARG A 166 2.61 -13.41 -24.40
N PHE A 167 2.52 -12.16 -23.97
CA PHE A 167 1.37 -11.32 -24.29
C PHE A 167 1.46 -10.75 -25.70
N ALA A 168 0.34 -10.76 -26.42
CA ALA A 168 0.12 -9.97 -27.63
C ALA A 168 0.05 -8.46 -27.31
N ASN A 169 -0.52 -7.66 -28.21
CA ASN A 169 -0.71 -6.22 -27.96
C ASN A 169 -1.86 -5.99 -26.97
N VAL A 170 -1.53 -5.93 -25.68
CA VAL A 170 -2.51 -5.70 -24.61
C VAL A 170 -3.02 -4.26 -24.63
N TYR A 171 -4.34 -4.09 -24.54
CA TYR A 171 -4.99 -2.79 -24.46
C TYR A 171 -6.17 -2.78 -23.47
N GLY A 172 -6.53 -1.59 -22.98
CA GLY A 172 -7.65 -1.44 -22.05
C GLY A 172 -7.60 -0.17 -21.20
N PRO A 173 -8.52 -0.04 -20.22
CA PRO A 173 -8.50 1.00 -19.20
C PRO A 173 -7.17 1.03 -18.41
N ARG A 174 -6.81 2.15 -17.77
CA ARG A 174 -5.57 2.33 -16.99
C ARG A 174 -4.25 2.21 -17.77
N GLN A 175 -4.28 2.00 -19.09
CA GLN A 175 -3.06 2.05 -19.91
C GLN A 175 -2.49 3.49 -19.85
N HIS A 176 -1.21 3.65 -19.54
CA HIS A 176 -0.64 5.00 -19.47
C HIS A 176 -0.70 5.66 -20.85
N VAL A 177 -0.96 6.97 -20.93
CA VAL A 177 -0.94 7.74 -22.20
C VAL A 177 0.31 8.62 -22.21
N SER A 178 1.26 8.27 -23.07
CA SER A 178 2.53 8.97 -23.31
C SER A 178 2.95 8.73 -24.76
N ALA A 179 3.98 9.44 -25.23
CA ALA A 179 4.54 9.21 -26.57
C ALA A 179 5.04 7.78 -26.80
N GLU A 180 5.32 7.05 -25.71
CA GLU A 180 5.84 5.67 -25.69
C GLU A 180 4.73 4.62 -25.44
N SER A 181 3.47 5.04 -25.36
CA SER A 181 2.35 4.17 -25.00
C SER A 181 1.81 3.33 -26.16
N GLY A 182 1.03 2.30 -25.83
CA GLY A 182 0.34 1.48 -26.83
C GLY A 182 -0.60 2.30 -27.71
N VAL A 183 -0.61 1.99 -29.02
CA VAL A 183 -1.34 2.73 -30.06
C VAL A 183 -2.82 2.94 -29.73
N VAL A 184 -3.48 1.97 -29.08
CA VAL A 184 -4.89 2.06 -28.69
C VAL A 184 -5.12 3.22 -27.72
N SER A 185 -4.33 3.33 -26.65
CA SER A 185 -4.47 4.41 -25.66
C SER A 185 -4.22 5.80 -26.26
N ILE A 186 -3.22 5.93 -27.15
CA ILE A 186 -2.91 7.17 -27.86
C ILE A 186 -4.09 7.56 -28.76
N TYR A 187 -4.58 6.61 -29.57
CA TYR A 187 -5.64 6.90 -30.53
C TYR A 187 -6.95 7.18 -29.81
N THR A 188 -7.34 6.39 -28.80
CA THR A 188 -8.51 6.67 -27.97
C THR A 188 -8.48 8.08 -27.37
N THR A 189 -7.33 8.50 -26.83
CA THR A 189 -7.19 9.86 -26.27
C THR A 189 -7.34 10.93 -27.35
N LYS A 190 -6.71 10.75 -28.52
CA LYS A 190 -6.83 11.69 -29.64
C LYS A 190 -8.24 11.76 -30.22
N PHE A 191 -8.96 10.63 -30.29
CA PHE A 191 -10.38 10.60 -30.65
C PHE A 191 -11.25 11.36 -29.62
N LEU A 192 -10.96 11.22 -28.32
CA LEU A 192 -11.70 11.94 -27.28
C LEU A 192 -11.42 13.44 -27.30
N ARG A 193 -10.18 13.85 -27.59
CA ARG A 193 -9.75 15.25 -27.65
C ARG A 193 -9.92 15.91 -29.02
N GLN A 194 -10.33 15.15 -30.03
CA GLN A 194 -10.39 15.59 -31.43
C GLN A 194 -9.05 16.15 -31.93
N GLU A 195 -7.94 15.51 -31.56
CA GLU A 195 -6.58 15.86 -31.96
C GLU A 195 -6.10 15.01 -33.16
N SER A 196 -5.24 15.59 -34.01
CA SER A 196 -4.74 14.88 -35.21
C SER A 196 -3.98 13.61 -34.87
N ILE A 197 -4.31 12.49 -35.53
CA ILE A 197 -3.66 11.19 -35.39
C ILE A 197 -2.57 11.03 -36.42
N ALA A 198 -1.37 10.67 -35.96
CA ALA A 198 -0.27 10.30 -36.84
C ALA A 198 -0.26 8.77 -37.04
N VAL A 199 -0.33 8.34 -38.30
CA VAL A 199 -0.21 6.95 -38.72
C VAL A 199 1.15 6.78 -39.40
N PHE A 200 2.00 5.92 -38.84
CA PHE A 200 3.30 5.62 -39.42
C PHE A 200 3.15 4.61 -40.55
N GLY A 201 3.70 4.95 -41.73
CA GLY A 201 3.59 4.14 -42.94
C GLY A 201 2.20 4.17 -43.56
N THR A 202 1.79 3.06 -44.17
CA THR A 202 0.50 2.96 -44.88
C THR A 202 -0.70 2.70 -43.96
N GLY A 203 -0.46 2.32 -42.69
CA GLY A 203 -1.51 1.89 -41.76
C GLY A 203 -2.02 0.46 -41.96
N GLU A 204 -1.43 -0.29 -42.90
CA GLU A 204 -1.77 -1.69 -43.19
C GLU A 204 -1.10 -2.70 -42.26
N GLN A 205 -0.11 -2.26 -41.48
CA GLN A 205 0.57 -3.14 -40.53
C GLN A 205 -0.43 -3.69 -39.50
N THR A 206 -0.34 -4.99 -39.21
CA THR A 206 -1.31 -5.69 -38.38
C THR A 206 -0.76 -6.06 -37.01
N ARG A 207 -1.62 -5.98 -35.99
CA ARG A 207 -1.33 -6.42 -34.62
C ARG A 207 -2.45 -7.31 -34.10
N ASP A 208 -2.09 -8.17 -33.15
CA ASP A 208 -3.03 -9.00 -32.40
C ASP A 208 -3.38 -8.29 -31.09
N PHE A 209 -4.52 -7.61 -31.08
CA PHE A 209 -4.98 -6.86 -29.91
C PHE A 209 -5.78 -7.74 -28.96
N ILE A 210 -5.36 -7.78 -27.70
CA ILE A 210 -6.05 -8.52 -26.63
C ILE A 210 -6.44 -7.58 -25.49
N TYR A 211 -7.66 -7.73 -24.99
CA TYR A 211 -8.15 -6.94 -23.88
C TYR A 211 -7.49 -7.35 -22.56
N VAL A 212 -7.10 -6.37 -21.75
CA VAL A 212 -6.40 -6.60 -20.46
C VAL A 212 -7.16 -7.51 -19.49
N GLY A 213 -8.49 -7.48 -19.51
CA GLY A 213 -9.31 -8.37 -18.67
C GLY A 213 -9.15 -9.84 -19.04
N ASP A 214 -9.02 -10.15 -20.34
CA ASP A 214 -8.79 -11.53 -20.81
C ASP A 214 -7.39 -12.01 -20.43
N VAL A 215 -6.39 -11.12 -20.46
CA VAL A 215 -5.03 -11.40 -19.98
C VAL A 215 -5.02 -11.71 -18.49
N ALA A 216 -5.70 -10.91 -17.68
CA ALA A 216 -5.77 -11.13 -16.23
C ALA A 216 -6.45 -12.48 -15.89
N GLU A 217 -7.51 -12.84 -16.63
CA GLU A 217 -8.17 -14.15 -16.50
C GLU A 217 -7.24 -15.31 -16.89
N ALA A 218 -6.46 -15.17 -17.98
CA ALA A 218 -5.49 -16.19 -18.40
C ALA A 218 -4.43 -16.44 -17.32
N VAL A 219 -3.87 -15.37 -16.77
CA VAL A 219 -2.87 -15.44 -15.70
C VAL A 219 -3.44 -16.09 -14.45
N TYR A 220 -4.65 -15.68 -14.03
CA TYR A 220 -5.33 -16.27 -12.88
C TYR A 220 -5.52 -17.79 -13.06
N ARG A 221 -6.09 -18.22 -14.20
CA ARG A 221 -6.31 -19.64 -14.48
C ARG A 221 -5.02 -20.44 -14.53
N GLY A 222 -3.96 -19.91 -15.15
CA GLY A 222 -2.66 -20.59 -15.23
C GLY A 222 -1.97 -20.78 -13.87
N VAL A 223 -2.17 -19.83 -12.95
CA VAL A 223 -1.70 -19.99 -11.57
C VAL A 223 -2.46 -21.12 -10.88
N ILE A 224 -3.80 -21.08 -10.94
CA ILE A 224 -4.70 -22.02 -10.23
C ILE A 224 -4.59 -23.46 -10.76
N SER A 225 -4.45 -23.64 -12.08
CA SER A 225 -4.44 -24.97 -12.72
C SER A 225 -3.16 -25.77 -12.50
N GLY A 226 -2.11 -25.17 -11.93
CA GLY A 226 -0.84 -25.86 -11.77
C GLY A 226 0.04 -25.88 -13.02
N LEU A 227 -0.35 -25.24 -14.13
CA LEU A 227 0.45 -25.19 -15.36
C LEU A 227 1.86 -24.63 -15.15
N SER A 228 2.78 -25.15 -15.97
CA SER A 228 4.17 -24.70 -16.12
C SER A 228 4.56 -24.65 -17.61
N GLY A 229 5.63 -23.92 -17.91
CA GLY A 229 6.11 -23.72 -19.29
C GLY A 229 5.63 -22.41 -19.92
N THR A 230 5.66 -22.34 -21.26
CA THR A 230 5.45 -21.10 -22.02
C THR A 230 4.14 -21.15 -22.80
N TYR A 231 3.38 -20.06 -22.77
CA TYR A 231 2.07 -19.94 -23.39
C TYR A 231 1.88 -18.57 -24.04
N ASN A 232 1.31 -18.57 -25.25
CA ASN A 232 0.87 -17.35 -25.92
C ASN A 232 -0.51 -16.91 -25.43
N VAL A 233 -0.63 -15.63 -25.05
CA VAL A 233 -1.91 -15.03 -24.63
C VAL A 233 -2.29 -13.95 -25.63
N SER A 234 -3.25 -14.29 -26.49
CA SER A 234 -3.62 -13.47 -27.64
C SER A 234 -5.10 -13.60 -27.98
N ASN A 235 -5.59 -12.73 -28.87
CA ASN A 235 -6.92 -12.89 -29.45
C ASN A 235 -6.87 -13.74 -30.73
N ASN A 236 -5.67 -14.05 -31.26
CA ASN A 236 -5.41 -14.77 -32.50
C ASN A 236 -6.09 -14.09 -33.70
N THR A 237 -5.87 -12.77 -33.81
CA THR A 237 -6.44 -11.92 -34.87
C THR A 237 -5.38 -11.03 -35.49
N GLN A 238 -5.60 -10.59 -36.73
CA GLN A 238 -4.80 -9.58 -37.41
C GLN A 238 -5.65 -8.34 -37.64
N THR A 239 -5.44 -7.30 -36.84
CA THR A 239 -6.12 -6.02 -37.02
C THR A 239 -5.12 -4.98 -37.50
N SER A 240 -5.37 -4.36 -38.66
CA SER A 240 -4.53 -3.27 -39.15
C SER A 240 -4.74 -1.98 -38.35
N ILE A 241 -3.78 -1.05 -38.42
CA ILE A 241 -3.95 0.28 -37.79
C ILE A 241 -5.17 1.01 -38.38
N LYS A 242 -5.42 0.87 -39.69
CA LYS A 242 -6.68 1.35 -40.31
C LYS A 242 -7.91 0.66 -39.74
N GLY A 243 -7.86 -0.66 -39.52
CA GLY A 243 -8.94 -1.41 -38.88
C GLY A 243 -9.25 -0.92 -37.47
N LEU A 244 -8.20 -0.63 -36.68
CA LEU A 244 -8.33 -0.03 -35.35
C LEU A 244 -8.99 1.35 -35.40
N ILE A 245 -8.55 2.23 -36.31
CA ILE A 245 -9.15 3.55 -36.52
C ILE A 245 -10.63 3.42 -36.89
N ALA A 246 -10.96 2.54 -37.84
CA ALA A 246 -12.34 2.29 -38.26
C ALA A 246 -13.22 1.79 -37.10
N ALA A 247 -12.68 0.94 -36.22
CA ALA A 247 -13.38 0.48 -35.03
C ALA A 247 -13.63 1.62 -34.02
N LEU A 248 -12.65 2.51 -33.82
CA LEU A 248 -12.81 3.71 -32.98
C LEU A 248 -13.81 4.72 -33.57
N THR A 249 -13.83 4.89 -34.89
CA THR A 249 -14.79 5.78 -35.59
C THR A 249 -16.24 5.38 -35.38
N LYS A 250 -16.53 4.09 -35.10
CA LYS A 250 -17.87 3.63 -34.73
C LYS A 250 -18.31 4.14 -33.35
N LEU A 251 -17.36 4.49 -32.47
CA LEU A 251 -17.61 4.89 -31.08
C LEU A 251 -17.54 6.41 -30.88
N LYS A 252 -16.65 7.10 -31.62
CA LYS A 252 -16.42 8.55 -31.54
C LYS A 252 -16.13 9.14 -32.92
N PRO A 253 -16.44 10.43 -33.17
CA PRO A 253 -16.10 11.09 -34.42
C PRO A 253 -14.61 11.02 -34.72
N GLN A 254 -14.27 10.74 -35.99
CA GLN A 254 -12.90 10.59 -36.42
C GLN A 254 -12.18 11.95 -36.47
N PRO A 255 -11.02 12.12 -35.82
CA PRO A 255 -10.20 13.31 -35.97
C PRO A 255 -9.43 13.31 -37.31
N SER A 256 -8.69 14.38 -37.59
CA SER A 256 -7.79 14.41 -38.75
C SER A 256 -6.73 13.32 -38.65
N ILE A 257 -6.40 12.68 -39.78
CA ILE A 257 -5.38 11.64 -39.86
C ILE A 257 -4.27 12.12 -40.78
N GLU A 258 -3.03 12.02 -40.31
CA GLU A 258 -1.83 12.33 -41.06
C GLU A 258 -0.98 11.06 -41.19
N PHE A 259 -0.64 10.71 -42.43
CA PHE A 259 0.26 9.60 -42.71
C PHE A 259 1.69 10.14 -42.78
N ILE A 260 2.57 9.58 -41.95
CA ILE A 260 3.97 9.96 -41.84
C ILE A 260 4.87 8.77 -42.16
N GLU A 261 6.15 9.01 -42.39
CA GLU A 261 7.12 7.96 -42.75
C GLU A 261 7.14 6.83 -41.71
N SER A 262 7.31 5.59 -42.17
CA SER A 262 7.38 4.41 -41.31
C SER A 262 8.52 4.53 -40.31
N LYS A 263 8.33 4.01 -39.09
CA LYS A 263 9.43 3.87 -38.13
C LYS A 263 10.29 2.67 -38.49
N GLU A 264 11.60 2.83 -38.39
CA GLU A 264 12.56 1.74 -38.49
C GLU A 264 12.31 0.74 -37.33
N GLY A 265 12.20 -0.56 -37.65
CA GLY A 265 11.93 -1.63 -36.67
C GLY A 265 10.45 -1.92 -36.35
N ASP A 266 9.49 -1.31 -37.06
CA ASP A 266 8.07 -1.65 -36.90
C ASP A 266 7.69 -2.89 -37.73
N ILE A 267 7.30 -3.98 -37.05
CA ILE A 267 6.99 -5.25 -37.71
C ILE A 267 5.74 -5.14 -38.62
N ALA A 268 5.74 -5.82 -39.75
CA ALA A 268 4.63 -5.75 -40.71
C ALA A 268 3.35 -6.40 -40.17
N SER A 269 3.45 -7.62 -39.63
CA SER A 269 2.29 -8.38 -39.14
C SER A 269 2.64 -9.17 -37.90
N SER A 270 1.69 -9.29 -36.97
CA SER A 270 1.83 -10.07 -35.74
C SER A 270 0.51 -10.75 -35.39
N GLN A 271 0.54 -12.06 -35.22
CA GLN A 271 -0.57 -12.89 -34.79
C GLN A 271 -0.02 -14.08 -34.01
N LEU A 272 -0.54 -14.33 -32.80
CA LEU A 272 -0.10 -15.47 -32.00
C LEU A 272 -1.17 -16.56 -31.95
N ASP A 273 -0.73 -17.81 -32.04
CA ASP A 273 -1.56 -18.98 -31.82
C ASP A 273 -1.74 -19.21 -30.31
N ASN A 274 -3.00 -19.23 -29.84
CA ASN A 274 -3.37 -19.46 -28.45
C ASN A 274 -4.03 -20.84 -28.23
N THR A 275 -3.95 -21.75 -29.20
CA THR A 275 -4.62 -23.06 -29.16
C THR A 275 -4.18 -23.89 -27.95
N ARG A 276 -2.89 -23.85 -27.61
CA ARG A 276 -2.33 -24.55 -26.45
C ARG A 276 -2.93 -24.03 -25.13
N LEU A 277 -2.97 -22.71 -24.94
CA LEU A 277 -3.56 -22.08 -23.77
C LEU A 277 -5.06 -22.40 -23.64
N LYS A 278 -5.80 -22.35 -24.75
CA LYS A 278 -7.23 -22.68 -24.78
C LYS A 278 -7.50 -24.11 -24.32
N LYS A 279 -6.73 -25.05 -24.86
CA LYS A 279 -6.84 -26.48 -24.54
C LYS A 279 -6.50 -26.77 -23.07
N ASP A 280 -5.42 -26.17 -22.56
CA ASP A 280 -4.90 -26.51 -21.24
C ASP A 280 -5.64 -25.81 -20.08
N LEU A 281 -6.29 -24.66 -20.33
CA LEU A 281 -6.98 -23.86 -19.29
C LEU A 281 -8.49 -23.72 -19.44
N ASP A 282 -9.07 -24.30 -20.50
CA ASP A 282 -10.45 -24.01 -20.92
C ASP A 282 -10.71 -22.49 -21.01
N TRP A 283 -9.68 -21.76 -21.41
CA TRP A 283 -9.68 -20.30 -21.47
C TRP A 283 -9.99 -19.86 -22.90
N VAL A 284 -10.81 -18.83 -23.07
CA VAL A 284 -11.04 -18.18 -24.37
C VAL A 284 -11.13 -16.67 -24.15
N PRO A 285 -10.63 -15.85 -25.09
CA PRO A 285 -10.80 -14.41 -25.01
C PRO A 285 -12.30 -14.08 -25.11
N LYS A 286 -12.82 -13.30 -24.15
CA LYS A 286 -14.24 -12.96 -24.06
C LYS A 286 -14.58 -11.63 -24.73
N TYR A 287 -13.59 -10.75 -24.89
CA TYR A 287 -13.80 -9.42 -25.44
C TYR A 287 -13.43 -9.38 -26.92
N SER A 288 -14.40 -8.98 -27.76
CA SER A 288 -14.07 -8.51 -29.12
C SER A 288 -13.31 -7.18 -29.06
N LEU A 289 -12.65 -6.82 -30.15
CA LEU A 289 -11.98 -5.52 -30.27
C LEU A 289 -12.96 -4.37 -29.98
N GLU A 290 -14.16 -4.40 -30.57
CA GLU A 290 -15.17 -3.36 -30.36
C GLU A 290 -15.62 -3.27 -28.89
N ALA A 291 -15.85 -4.41 -28.23
CA ALA A 291 -16.28 -4.44 -26.84
C ALA A 291 -15.19 -3.88 -25.90
N GLY A 292 -13.93 -4.28 -26.11
CA GLY A 292 -12.81 -3.75 -25.34
C GLY A 292 -12.54 -2.27 -25.61
N LEU A 293 -12.64 -1.82 -26.86
CA LEU A 293 -12.50 -0.40 -27.22
C LEU A 293 -13.59 0.45 -26.58
N LYS A 294 -14.83 -0.03 -26.54
CA LYS A 294 -15.93 0.66 -25.85
C LYS A 294 -15.62 0.89 -24.37
N ALA A 295 -15.24 -0.16 -23.64
CA ALA A 295 -14.85 -0.05 -22.24
C ALA A 295 -13.64 0.89 -22.03
N THR A 296 -12.70 0.87 -22.97
CA THR A 296 -11.53 1.76 -22.95
C THR A 296 -11.95 3.23 -23.12
N VAL A 297 -12.76 3.54 -24.14
CA VAL A 297 -13.27 4.90 -24.40
C VAL A 297 -14.09 5.43 -23.23
N GLU A 298 -14.95 4.60 -22.62
CA GLU A 298 -15.75 4.97 -21.46
C GLU A 298 -14.86 5.36 -20.26
N HIS A 299 -13.80 4.59 -20.00
CA HIS A 299 -12.86 4.90 -18.93
C HIS A 299 -12.15 6.25 -19.13
N TYR A 300 -11.58 6.50 -20.32
CA TYR A 300 -10.90 7.77 -20.58
C TYR A 300 -11.86 8.96 -20.68
N GLY A 301 -13.13 8.73 -21.07
CA GLY A 301 -14.15 9.78 -21.10
C GLY A 301 -14.64 10.21 -19.71
N ALA A 302 -14.52 9.35 -18.70
CA ALA A 302 -14.91 9.63 -17.32
C ALA A 302 -13.84 10.37 -16.51
N ILE A 303 -12.59 10.37 -16.96
CA ILE A 303 -11.49 11.10 -16.33
C ILE A 303 -11.60 12.57 -16.81
N PRO A 304 -11.73 13.57 -15.91
CA PRO A 304 -11.72 14.97 -16.31
C PRO A 304 -10.45 15.22 -17.12
N ALA A 305 -10.56 15.89 -18.26
CA ALA A 305 -9.41 16.24 -19.07
C ALA A 305 -8.40 16.95 -18.16
N ALA A 306 -7.32 16.25 -17.79
CA ALA A 306 -6.19 16.88 -17.13
C ALA A 306 -5.81 18.05 -18.04
N GLU A 307 -5.79 19.26 -17.47
CA GLU A 307 -5.31 20.43 -18.19
C GLU A 307 -4.02 20.01 -18.90
N PRO A 308 -3.89 20.26 -20.21
CA PRO A 308 -2.67 19.93 -20.88
C PRO A 308 -1.56 20.59 -20.08
N VAL A 309 -0.72 19.77 -19.42
CA VAL A 309 0.61 20.19 -19.02
C VAL A 309 1.12 20.82 -20.30
N LYS A 310 1.34 22.14 -20.27
CA LYS A 310 1.91 22.85 -21.41
C LYS A 310 3.24 22.17 -21.65
N GLU A 311 3.23 21.16 -22.51
CA GLU A 311 4.38 20.83 -23.31
C GLU A 311 4.77 22.19 -23.86
N ARG A 312 5.89 22.71 -23.35
CA ARG A 312 6.65 23.68 -24.11
C ARG A 312 6.78 23.00 -25.45
N LYS A 313 5.97 23.43 -26.41
CA LYS A 313 6.16 23.11 -27.80
C LYS A 313 7.62 23.47 -28.04
N SER A 314 8.48 22.45 -28.05
CA SER A 314 9.62 22.44 -28.92
C SER A 314 8.98 22.65 -30.28
N ARG A 315 8.84 23.93 -30.65
CA ARG A 315 8.70 24.30 -32.03
C ARG A 315 9.99 23.76 -32.64
N SER A 316 9.93 22.55 -33.17
CA SER A 316 10.76 22.11 -34.27
C SER A 316 10.41 23.01 -35.46
N SER A 317 10.84 24.26 -35.33
CA SER A 317 10.98 25.20 -36.42
C SER A 317 12.20 24.72 -37.21
N LEU A 318 12.05 23.61 -37.93
CA LEU A 318 13.00 23.31 -39.00
C LEU A 318 12.87 24.36 -40.12
N TRP A 319 11.74 25.09 -40.18
CA TRP A 319 11.42 26.02 -41.26
C TRP A 319 11.24 27.49 -40.83
N GLY A 320 11.29 27.83 -39.53
CA GLY A 320 11.05 29.18 -39.01
C GLY A 320 12.29 30.02 -38.67
N ASN A 321 13.46 29.42 -38.48
CA ASN A 321 14.68 30.15 -38.10
C ASN A 321 15.69 30.28 -39.25
N HIS A 322 15.69 29.36 -40.22
CA HIS A 322 16.67 29.39 -41.30
C HIS A 322 16.51 30.61 -42.22
N TRP A 323 15.27 30.93 -42.60
CA TRP A 323 14.95 32.11 -43.42
C TRP A 323 15.17 33.44 -42.70
N MET A 324 14.98 33.47 -41.38
CA MET A 324 15.22 34.67 -40.57
C MET A 324 16.72 34.94 -40.47
N HIS A 325 17.54 33.93 -40.17
CA HIS A 325 19.00 34.08 -40.17
C HIS A 325 19.56 34.36 -41.55
N LEU A 326 18.94 33.84 -42.62
CA LEU A 326 19.30 34.19 -44.00
C LEU A 326 19.04 35.67 -44.27
N ALA A 327 17.88 36.19 -43.88
CA ALA A 327 17.54 37.60 -44.03
C ALA A 327 18.47 38.50 -43.21
N GLU A 328 18.77 38.13 -41.97
CA GLU A 328 19.71 38.86 -41.10
C GLU A 328 21.13 38.88 -41.68
N ASN A 329 21.59 37.75 -42.25
CA ASN A 329 22.88 37.64 -42.92
C ASN A 329 22.96 38.55 -44.16
N ILE A 330 21.90 38.58 -44.97
CA ILE A 330 21.79 39.48 -46.13
C ILE A 330 21.77 40.95 -45.71
N VAL A 331 21.05 41.31 -44.65
CA VAL A 331 21.05 42.68 -44.10
C VAL A 331 22.43 43.08 -43.61
N LEU A 332 23.11 42.19 -42.88
CA LEU A 332 24.48 42.41 -42.41
C LEU A 332 25.45 42.58 -43.60
N PHE A 333 25.31 41.75 -44.64
CA PHE A 333 26.09 41.87 -45.88
C PHE A 333 25.91 43.24 -46.54
N LEU A 334 24.66 43.71 -46.71
CA LEU A 334 24.37 45.02 -47.30
C LEU A 334 24.95 46.17 -46.47
N MET A 335 24.92 46.05 -45.14
CA MET A 335 25.53 47.02 -44.24
C MET A 335 27.06 47.07 -44.41
N PHE A 336 27.71 45.90 -44.46
CA PHE A 336 29.16 45.81 -44.68
C PHE A 336 29.57 46.26 -46.08
N TYR A 337 28.76 45.99 -47.10
CA TYR A 337 28.96 46.49 -48.46
C TYR A 337 28.85 48.02 -48.54
N ALA A 338 27.84 48.62 -47.89
CA ALA A 338 27.72 50.07 -47.83
C ALA A 338 28.90 50.71 -47.08
N MET A 339 29.35 50.08 -45.99
CA MET A 339 30.51 50.52 -45.21
C MET A 339 31.80 50.42 -46.03
N SER A 340 31.98 49.35 -46.82
CA SER A 340 33.20 49.16 -47.61
C SER A 340 33.34 50.25 -48.67
N VAL A 341 32.26 50.66 -49.32
CA VAL A 341 32.30 51.77 -50.31
C VAL A 341 32.71 53.10 -49.67
N ILE A 342 32.36 53.34 -48.40
CA ILE A 342 32.63 54.60 -47.70
C ILE A 342 34.03 54.60 -47.05
N VAL A 343 34.45 53.47 -46.47
CA VAL A 343 35.61 53.36 -45.58
C VAL A 343 36.88 52.85 -46.28
N VAL A 344 36.75 52.01 -47.31
CA VAL A 344 37.90 51.43 -48.03
C VAL A 344 38.84 52.49 -48.64
N PRO A 345 38.38 53.67 -49.11
CA PRO A 345 39.30 54.73 -49.56
C PRO A 345 40.22 55.30 -48.47
N ALA A 346 39.96 55.02 -47.19
CA ALA A 346 40.68 55.60 -46.05
C ALA A 346 41.57 54.60 -45.29
N VAL A 347 41.40 53.28 -45.49
CA VAL A 347 42.11 52.23 -44.73
C VAL A 347 42.47 51.05 -45.64
N GLU A 348 43.66 51.06 -46.25
CA GLU A 348 44.11 49.98 -47.16
C GLU A 348 44.59 48.69 -46.45
N LEU A 349 44.73 48.70 -45.12
CA LEU A 349 45.41 47.63 -44.37
C LEU A 349 44.49 46.55 -43.77
N ILE A 350 43.16 46.73 -43.77
CA ILE A 350 42.23 45.82 -43.09
C ILE A 350 41.22 45.23 -44.08
N ASP A 351 41.16 43.89 -44.11
CA ASP A 351 40.15 43.15 -44.86
C ASP A 351 38.82 43.11 -44.09
N PHE A 352 37.91 44.02 -44.45
CA PHE A 352 36.59 44.14 -43.84
C PHE A 352 35.71 42.90 -44.04
N TRP A 353 35.95 42.11 -45.09
CA TRP A 353 35.15 40.93 -45.40
C TRP A 353 35.47 39.75 -44.49
N ILE A 354 36.71 39.66 -43.99
CA ILE A 354 37.07 38.70 -42.93
C ILE A 354 36.25 38.97 -41.66
N ILE A 355 36.10 40.25 -41.28
CA ILE A 355 35.34 40.65 -40.08
C ILE A 355 33.87 40.26 -40.21
N TYR A 356 33.29 40.47 -41.39
CA TYR A 356 31.92 40.03 -41.71
C TYR A 356 31.75 38.52 -41.56
N VAL A 357 32.61 37.72 -42.21
CA VAL A 357 32.55 36.24 -42.14
C VAL A 357 32.70 35.75 -40.70
N LEU A 358 33.58 36.38 -39.92
CA LEU A 358 33.83 36.05 -38.51
C LEU A 358 32.62 36.39 -37.62
N LEU A 359 31.98 37.55 -37.82
CA LEU A 359 30.77 37.93 -37.09
C LEU A 359 29.61 36.97 -37.38
N VAL A 360 29.40 36.62 -38.66
CA VAL A 360 28.36 35.66 -39.05
C VAL A 360 28.64 34.28 -38.45
N ALA A 361 29.90 33.84 -38.46
CA ALA A 361 30.31 32.57 -37.83
C ALA A 361 30.04 32.55 -36.32
N LEU A 362 30.30 33.66 -35.62
CA LEU A 362 30.07 33.78 -34.18
C LEU A 362 28.58 33.76 -33.80
N ILE A 363 27.75 34.47 -34.57
CA ILE A 363 26.34 34.67 -34.23
C ILE A 363 25.50 33.47 -34.71
N PHE A 364 25.66 33.12 -35.99
CA PHE A 364 24.71 32.26 -36.70
C PHE A 364 25.21 30.82 -36.93
N GLY A 365 26.49 30.53 -36.65
CA GLY A 365 27.04 29.18 -36.76
C GLY A 365 27.35 28.73 -38.19
N LYS A 366 27.53 27.42 -38.39
CA LYS A 366 28.20 26.87 -39.58
C LYS A 366 27.49 27.13 -40.91
N THR A 367 26.17 26.94 -40.96
CA THR A 367 25.40 27.04 -42.22
C THR A 367 25.42 28.46 -42.80
N GLN A 368 25.34 29.49 -41.96
CA GLN A 368 25.36 30.89 -42.41
C GLN A 368 26.79 31.40 -42.68
N SER A 369 27.80 30.86 -41.98
CA SER A 369 29.19 31.23 -42.20
C SER A 369 29.70 30.84 -43.60
N ILE A 370 29.31 29.65 -44.08
CA ILE A 370 29.62 29.21 -45.45
C ILE A 370 29.01 30.18 -46.46
N LEU A 371 27.74 30.54 -46.29
CA LEU A 371 27.07 31.51 -47.16
C LEU A 371 27.75 32.89 -47.12
N SER A 372 28.14 33.38 -45.95
CA SER A 372 28.86 34.65 -45.83
C SER A 372 30.21 34.64 -46.55
N SER A 373 30.91 33.50 -46.57
CA SER A 373 32.18 33.34 -47.27
C SER A 373 31.99 33.43 -48.79
N PHE A 374 30.90 32.87 -49.32
CA PHE A 374 30.53 33.01 -50.74
C PHE A 374 30.11 34.44 -51.09
N LEU A 375 29.33 35.11 -50.24
CA LEU A 375 28.92 36.50 -50.45
C LEU A 375 30.11 37.46 -50.44
N ALA A 376 31.04 37.29 -49.51
CA ALA A 376 32.29 38.06 -49.47
C ALA A 376 33.14 37.86 -50.75
N MET A 377 33.22 36.63 -51.24
CA MET A 377 33.95 36.34 -52.49
C MET A 377 33.27 36.96 -53.72
N ALA A 378 31.94 37.00 -53.75
CA ALA A 378 31.20 37.61 -54.85
C ALA A 378 31.54 39.10 -55.03
N VAL A 379 31.88 39.81 -53.94
CA VAL A 379 32.31 41.22 -54.00
C VAL A 379 33.67 41.36 -54.68
N HIS A 380 34.66 40.56 -54.29
CA HIS A 380 35.98 40.59 -54.92
C HIS A 380 35.94 40.18 -56.41
N VAL A 381 35.06 39.24 -56.75
CA VAL A 381 34.80 38.87 -58.15
C VAL A 381 34.21 40.05 -58.93
N ASN A 382 33.25 40.77 -58.35
CA ASN A 382 32.65 41.96 -58.96
C ASN A 382 33.65 43.10 -59.17
N GLU A 383 34.53 43.35 -58.19
CA GLU A 383 35.62 44.33 -58.31
C GLU A 383 36.61 43.95 -59.43
N ALA A 384 36.93 42.66 -59.54
CA ALA A 384 37.81 42.16 -60.59
C ALA A 384 37.20 42.34 -62.00
N PHE A 385 35.88 42.15 -62.16
CA PHE A 385 35.18 42.47 -63.41
C PHE A 385 35.18 43.98 -63.72
N GLY A 386 34.99 44.83 -62.72
CA GLY A 386 35.07 46.29 -62.87
C GLY A 386 36.43 46.78 -63.40
N SER A 387 37.50 46.01 -63.13
CA SER A 387 38.85 46.27 -63.67
C SER A 387 39.10 45.74 -65.09
N GLY A 388 38.11 45.12 -65.74
CA GLY A 388 38.19 44.63 -67.12
C GLY A 388 38.73 43.21 -67.29
N ARG A 389 38.74 42.38 -66.22
CA ARG A 389 39.21 40.99 -66.29
C ARG A 389 38.16 40.04 -66.86
N GLU A 390 38.59 39.07 -67.66
CA GLU A 390 37.73 38.02 -68.21
C GLU A 390 37.46 36.90 -67.19
N ILE A 391 36.27 36.29 -67.24
CA ILE A 391 35.81 35.24 -66.30
C ILE A 391 36.82 34.09 -66.15
N GLY A 392 37.42 33.65 -67.25
CA GLY A 392 38.39 32.53 -67.25
C GLY A 392 39.70 32.85 -66.51
N SER A 393 40.08 34.12 -66.43
CA SER A 393 41.30 34.56 -65.74
C SER A 393 41.17 34.57 -64.21
N LEU A 394 39.94 34.65 -63.69
CA LEU A 394 39.67 34.70 -62.24
C LEU A 394 39.92 33.35 -61.55
N PHE A 395 39.68 32.25 -62.25
CA PHE A 395 39.96 30.90 -61.73
C PHE A 395 41.46 30.57 -61.70
N MET A 396 42.28 31.34 -62.41
CA MET A 396 43.74 31.23 -62.40
C MET A 396 44.41 32.24 -61.47
N ASP A 397 43.64 33.12 -60.83
CA ASP A 397 44.14 34.08 -59.86
C ASP A 397 44.35 33.40 -58.50
N ASN A 398 45.61 33.04 -58.23
CA ASN A 398 46.02 32.42 -56.97
C ASN A 398 45.68 33.28 -55.74
N ALA A 399 45.60 34.61 -55.89
CA ALA A 399 45.28 35.50 -54.78
C ALA A 399 43.79 35.40 -54.41
N LEU A 400 42.88 35.41 -55.39
CA LEU A 400 41.45 35.24 -55.14
C LEU A 400 41.15 33.86 -54.53
N LEU A 401 41.74 32.79 -55.06
CA LEU A 401 41.57 31.45 -54.51
C LEU A 401 42.09 31.32 -53.07
N ALA A 402 43.23 31.95 -52.77
CA ALA A 402 43.79 31.99 -51.41
C ALA A 402 42.83 32.74 -50.46
N THR A 403 42.32 33.90 -50.84
CA THR A 403 41.38 34.69 -50.04
C THR A 403 40.08 33.93 -49.76
N PHE A 404 39.50 33.25 -50.77
CA PHE A 404 38.32 32.40 -50.56
C PHE A 404 38.59 31.30 -49.53
N THR A 405 39.73 30.63 -49.67
CA THR A 405 40.12 29.52 -48.80
C THR A 405 40.29 30.01 -47.36
N ILE A 406 40.87 31.20 -47.16
CA ILE A 406 41.01 31.84 -45.85
C ILE A 406 39.64 32.13 -45.24
N TYR A 407 38.70 32.72 -45.98
CA TYR A 407 37.35 33.03 -45.48
C TYR A 407 36.61 31.75 -45.06
N LEU A 408 36.62 30.74 -45.94
CA LEU A 408 35.97 29.47 -45.67
C LEU A 408 36.56 28.77 -44.43
N LEU A 409 37.89 28.78 -44.28
CA LEU A 409 38.57 28.13 -43.18
C LEU A 409 38.33 28.84 -41.85
N ILE A 410 38.42 30.18 -41.82
CA ILE A 410 38.09 30.98 -40.64
C ILE A 410 36.62 30.77 -40.24
N GLY A 411 35.72 30.86 -41.21
CA GLY A 411 34.30 30.67 -40.99
C GLY A 411 33.96 29.30 -40.41
N LEU A 412 34.54 28.23 -40.97
CA LEU A 412 34.34 26.85 -40.50
C LEU A 412 34.93 26.59 -39.11
N ILE A 413 36.15 27.08 -38.82
CA ILE A 413 36.79 26.87 -37.52
C ILE A 413 36.02 27.58 -36.41
N VAL A 414 35.68 28.86 -36.62
CA VAL A 414 34.98 29.67 -35.61
C VAL A 414 33.57 29.12 -35.38
N SER A 415 32.84 28.81 -36.45
CA SER A 415 31.49 28.26 -36.32
C SER A 415 31.47 26.88 -35.65
N TYR A 416 32.45 26.02 -35.92
CA TYR A 416 32.58 24.71 -35.25
C TYR A 416 32.72 24.86 -33.73
N VAL A 417 33.55 25.79 -33.26
CA VAL A 417 33.75 26.03 -31.82
C VAL A 417 32.47 26.56 -31.17
N VAL A 418 31.77 27.48 -31.85
CA VAL A 418 30.51 28.06 -31.36
C VAL A 418 29.40 27.00 -31.27
N ASP A 419 29.24 26.20 -32.32
CA ASP A 419 28.22 25.16 -32.37
C ASP A 419 28.50 24.07 -31.32
N ARG A 420 29.77 23.70 -31.12
CA ARG A 420 30.18 22.77 -30.05
C ARG A 420 29.80 23.30 -28.65
N ARG A 421 30.08 24.57 -28.37
CA ARG A 421 29.70 25.20 -27.08
C ARG A 421 28.19 25.30 -26.90
N LYS A 422 27.43 25.58 -27.97
CA LYS A 422 25.96 25.61 -27.93
C LYS A 422 25.39 24.24 -27.56
N ILE A 423 25.93 23.16 -28.14
CA ILE A 423 25.52 21.79 -27.84
C ILE A 423 25.83 21.43 -26.38
N GLU A 424 27.04 21.73 -25.91
CA GLU A 424 27.45 21.47 -24.52
C GLU A 424 26.55 22.21 -23.52
N LEU A 425 26.21 23.46 -23.81
CA LEU A 425 25.32 24.28 -22.97
C LEU A 425 23.87 23.76 -22.95
N LEU A 426 23.38 23.20 -24.07
CA LEU A 426 22.07 22.54 -24.10
C LEU A 426 22.07 21.28 -23.25
N PHE A 427 23.12 20.46 -23.37
CA PHE A 427 23.28 19.25 -22.57
C PHE A 427 23.30 19.55 -21.07
N THR A 428 24.09 20.53 -20.64
CA THR A 428 24.15 20.94 -19.22
C THR A 428 22.81 21.50 -18.72
N LYS A 429 22.05 22.20 -19.57
CA LYS A 429 20.71 22.68 -19.21
C LYS A 429 19.72 21.54 -19.01
N ASP A 430 19.76 20.53 -19.88
CA ASP A 430 18.91 19.34 -19.76
C ASP A 430 19.28 18.52 -18.52
N GLU A 431 20.57 18.39 -18.22
CA GLU A 431 21.08 17.74 -17.01
C GLU A 431 20.63 18.48 -15.74
N LEU A 432 20.69 19.81 -15.74
CA LEU A 432 20.19 20.65 -14.64
C LEU A 432 18.68 20.49 -14.44
N ALA A 433 17.90 20.46 -15.53
CA ALA A 433 16.46 20.27 -15.47
C ALA A 433 16.09 18.88 -14.92
N SER A 434 16.82 17.84 -15.35
CA SER A 434 16.68 16.48 -14.83
C SER A 434 17.00 16.41 -13.33
N SER A 435 18.09 17.04 -12.90
CA SER A 435 18.49 17.11 -11.50
C SER A 435 17.46 17.85 -10.63
N GLN A 436 16.88 18.96 -11.13
CA GLN A 436 15.80 19.67 -10.45
C GLN A 436 14.52 18.83 -10.33
N ALA A 437 14.15 18.09 -11.38
CA ALA A 437 13.01 17.18 -11.33
C ALA A 437 13.24 16.05 -10.32
N GLN A 438 14.45 15.49 -10.29
CA GLN A 438 14.83 14.47 -9.32
C GLN A 438 14.80 15.01 -7.87
N TYR A 439 15.30 16.23 -7.65
CA TYR A 439 15.22 16.88 -6.34
C TYR A 439 13.76 17.11 -5.90
N SER A 440 12.91 17.62 -6.79
CA SER A 440 11.49 17.84 -6.50
C SER A 440 10.78 16.53 -6.13
N PHE A 441 11.10 15.44 -6.82
CA PHE A 441 10.59 14.11 -6.51
C PHE A 441 11.09 13.58 -5.16
N LEU A 442 12.38 13.70 -4.87
CA LEU A 442 12.94 13.31 -3.57
C LEU A 442 12.31 14.10 -2.42
N SER A 443 12.07 15.40 -2.62
CA SER A 443 11.41 16.25 -1.64
C SER A 443 9.96 15.81 -1.40
N SER A 444 9.20 15.48 -2.45
CA SER A 444 7.82 15.00 -2.28
C SER A 444 7.77 13.65 -1.59
N VAL A 445 8.67 12.72 -1.94
CA VAL A 445 8.77 11.41 -1.27
C VAL A 445 9.13 11.58 0.21
N TYR A 446 10.01 12.53 0.55
CA TYR A 446 10.37 12.81 1.94
C TYR A 446 9.18 13.32 2.75
N GLU A 447 8.43 14.31 2.25
CA GLU A 447 7.25 14.83 2.93
C GLU A 447 6.14 13.78 3.08
N GLU A 448 5.93 12.96 2.05
CA GLU A 448 4.98 11.85 2.12
C GLU A 448 5.42 10.76 3.11
N THR A 449 6.71 10.42 3.15
CA THR A 449 7.25 9.46 4.13
C THR A 449 7.07 9.97 5.55
N LEU A 450 7.23 11.28 5.77
CA LEU A 450 6.91 11.95 7.04
C LEU A 450 5.42 11.83 7.37
N GLY A 451 4.54 12.05 6.39
CA GLY A 451 3.10 11.86 6.52
C GLY A 451 2.72 10.43 6.93
N ILE A 452 3.24 9.43 6.22
CA ILE A 452 3.03 8.01 6.49
C ILE A 452 3.60 7.63 7.87
N LYS A 453 4.78 8.14 8.24
CA LYS A 453 5.37 7.88 9.56
C LYS A 453 4.46 8.41 10.67
N ASN A 454 3.93 9.61 10.51
CA ASN A 454 2.98 10.21 11.45
C ASN A 454 1.67 9.42 11.51
N GLU A 455 1.18 8.93 10.37
CA GLU A 455 -0.02 8.09 10.30
C GLU A 455 0.20 6.72 10.94
N LEU A 456 1.34 6.05 10.67
CA LEU A 456 1.73 4.80 11.30
C LEU A 456 1.90 4.96 12.82
N GLN A 457 2.48 6.07 13.28
CA GLN A 457 2.57 6.38 14.70
C GLN A 457 1.18 6.54 15.32
N GLN A 458 0.25 7.22 14.64
CA GLN A 458 -1.16 7.32 15.05
C GLN A 458 -1.86 5.95 15.03
N GLN A 459 -1.59 5.09 14.05
CA GLN A 459 -2.16 3.74 13.93
C GLN A 459 -1.61 2.77 14.98
N ILE A 460 -0.33 2.88 15.37
CA ILE A 460 0.26 2.13 16.49
C ILE A 460 -0.42 2.54 17.81
N LEU A 461 -0.64 3.83 18.01
CA LEU A 461 -1.37 4.36 19.16
C LEU A 461 -2.86 3.97 19.15
N ARG A 462 -3.46 3.76 17.96
CA ARG A 462 -4.89 3.44 17.77
C ARG A 462 -5.20 1.97 17.47
N SER A 463 -4.21 1.06 17.44
CA SER A 463 -4.50 -0.34 17.16
C SER A 463 -5.32 -0.93 18.32
N ASP A 464 -6.52 -1.41 18.00
CA ASP A 464 -7.51 -2.00 18.94
C ASP A 464 -6.99 -3.20 19.77
N ASN A 465 -5.77 -3.67 19.50
CA ASN A 465 -5.06 -4.76 20.19
C ASN A 465 -3.62 -4.36 20.57
N GLY A 466 -3.31 -3.06 20.61
CA GLY A 466 -1.98 -2.57 20.90
C GLY A 466 -1.57 -2.91 22.33
N ILE A 467 -0.30 -3.23 22.54
CA ILE A 467 0.29 -3.43 23.88
C ILE A 467 -0.02 -2.24 24.80
N GLY A 468 -0.15 -1.02 24.26
CA GLY A 468 -0.57 0.16 24.99
C GLY A 468 -2.01 0.13 25.53
N GLN A 469 -2.97 -0.40 24.77
CA GLN A 469 -4.35 -0.58 25.27
C GLN A 469 -4.43 -1.73 26.26
N ILE A 470 -3.74 -2.85 26.02
CA ILE A 470 -3.67 -3.95 26.99
C ILE A 470 -3.03 -3.44 28.29
N TYR A 471 -1.94 -2.68 28.22
CA TYR A 471 -1.29 -2.07 29.38
C TYR A 471 -2.22 -1.08 30.12
N GLN A 472 -2.92 -0.21 29.39
CA GLN A 472 -3.89 0.71 29.99
C GLN A 472 -5.06 -0.02 30.63
N ALA A 473 -5.58 -1.08 30.00
CA ALA A 473 -6.63 -1.92 30.56
C ALA A 473 -6.13 -2.65 31.81
N THR A 474 -4.97 -3.31 31.76
CA THR A 474 -4.40 -4.07 32.88
C THR A 474 -3.95 -3.20 34.05
N ARG A 475 -3.78 -1.88 33.88
CA ARG A 475 -3.46 -0.97 34.99
C ARG A 475 -4.53 -1.02 36.10
N SER A 476 -5.78 -1.30 35.75
CA SER A 476 -6.85 -1.52 36.74
C SER A 476 -6.66 -2.79 37.59
N LEU A 477 -5.75 -3.69 37.18
CA LEU A 477 -5.37 -4.92 37.90
C LEU A 477 -4.12 -4.76 38.77
N ASP A 478 -3.58 -3.54 38.91
CA ASP A 478 -2.40 -3.26 39.76
C ASP A 478 -2.75 -3.09 41.25
N SER A 479 -4.05 -3.03 41.60
CA SER A 479 -4.49 -2.94 42.99
C SER A 479 -4.21 -4.24 43.76
N LEU A 480 -3.89 -4.14 45.05
CA LEU A 480 -3.80 -5.29 45.96
C LEU A 480 -5.10 -5.53 46.73
N GLU A 481 -6.09 -4.63 46.62
CA GLU A 481 -7.40 -4.77 47.27
C GLU A 481 -8.37 -5.60 46.39
N PRO A 482 -8.95 -6.71 46.90
CA PRO A 482 -9.78 -7.64 46.12
C PRO A 482 -10.99 -6.98 45.48
N GLU A 483 -11.67 -6.09 46.19
CA GLU A 483 -12.90 -5.45 45.73
C GLU A 483 -12.64 -4.57 44.51
N ALA A 484 -11.54 -3.80 44.55
CA ALA A 484 -11.07 -3.01 43.42
C ALA A 484 -10.60 -3.88 42.25
N LEU A 485 -10.00 -5.04 42.54
CA LEU A 485 -9.64 -6.01 41.50
C LEU A 485 -10.85 -6.68 40.87
N PHE A 486 -11.90 -6.99 41.62
CA PHE A 486 -13.11 -7.60 41.08
C PHE A 486 -13.84 -6.66 40.13
N SER A 487 -13.98 -5.37 40.48
CA SER A 487 -14.55 -4.37 39.58
C SER A 487 -13.62 -4.07 38.39
N GLY A 488 -12.31 -3.92 38.63
CA GLY A 488 -11.30 -3.74 37.59
C GLY A 488 -11.29 -4.89 36.58
N SER A 489 -11.44 -6.13 37.05
CA SER A 489 -11.49 -7.33 36.18
C SER A 489 -12.65 -7.29 35.19
N ILE A 490 -13.84 -6.87 35.62
CA ILE A 490 -14.98 -6.69 34.72
C ILE A 490 -14.67 -5.64 33.66
N HIS A 491 -14.09 -4.50 34.08
CA HIS A 491 -13.71 -3.44 33.15
C HIS A 491 -12.69 -3.91 32.10
N VAL A 492 -11.66 -4.67 32.50
CA VAL A 492 -10.68 -5.26 31.58
C VAL A 492 -11.34 -6.20 30.58
N LEU A 493 -12.26 -7.05 31.05
CA LEU A 493 -12.98 -7.99 30.19
C LEU A 493 -13.82 -7.25 29.15
N GLU A 494 -14.59 -6.24 29.55
CA GLU A 494 -15.43 -5.46 28.63
C GLU A 494 -14.59 -4.70 27.60
N GLN A 495 -13.52 -4.03 28.04
CA GLN A 495 -12.64 -3.24 27.16
C GLN A 495 -11.86 -4.13 26.19
N THR A 496 -11.31 -5.25 26.67
CA THR A 496 -10.40 -6.09 25.88
C THR A 496 -11.17 -7.05 24.99
N LEU A 497 -12.26 -7.65 25.48
CA LEU A 497 -13.03 -8.64 24.71
C LEU A 497 -14.15 -8.00 23.88
N LYS A 498 -14.43 -6.70 24.07
CA LYS A 498 -15.53 -5.97 23.39
C LYS A 498 -16.88 -6.69 23.49
N ALA A 499 -17.07 -7.41 24.59
CA ALA A 499 -18.30 -8.09 24.95
C ALA A 499 -18.93 -7.43 26.18
N LYS A 500 -20.22 -7.68 26.37
CA LYS A 500 -21.00 -7.16 27.50
C LYS A 500 -21.55 -8.34 28.29
N HIS A 501 -22.04 -8.10 29.51
CA HIS A 501 -22.68 -9.11 30.36
C HIS A 501 -21.70 -10.15 30.95
N PHE A 502 -20.71 -9.64 31.67
CA PHE A 502 -19.84 -10.42 32.53
C PHE A 502 -20.34 -10.41 33.99
N ALA A 503 -20.19 -11.53 34.67
CA ALA A 503 -20.43 -11.66 36.11
C ALA A 503 -19.28 -12.43 36.75
N LEU A 504 -18.82 -11.94 37.91
CA LEU A 504 -17.80 -12.58 38.70
C LEU A 504 -18.42 -13.11 39.99
N TYR A 505 -18.20 -14.39 40.25
CA TYR A 505 -18.74 -15.09 41.40
C TYR A 505 -17.63 -15.61 42.30
N SER A 506 -17.71 -15.36 43.60
CA SER A 506 -16.88 -16.01 44.62
C SER A 506 -17.52 -17.34 45.04
N ILE A 507 -16.72 -18.40 45.16
CA ILE A 507 -17.19 -19.74 45.54
C ILE A 507 -17.10 -19.89 47.06
N ALA A 508 -18.24 -20.13 47.70
CA ALA A 508 -18.31 -20.42 49.12
C ALA A 508 -18.11 -21.93 49.40
N PRO A 509 -17.57 -22.30 50.58
CA PRO A 509 -17.29 -23.70 50.94
C PRO A 509 -18.52 -24.63 50.92
N ASN A 510 -19.72 -24.07 50.98
CA ASN A 510 -20.99 -24.79 50.99
C ASN A 510 -21.56 -25.11 49.59
N GLY A 511 -20.76 -24.93 48.52
CA GLY A 511 -21.16 -25.26 47.14
C GLY A 511 -22.00 -24.19 46.44
N PHE A 512 -22.14 -23.01 47.05
CA PHE A 512 -22.81 -21.85 46.46
C PHE A 512 -21.78 -20.87 45.89
N ALA A 513 -22.10 -20.28 44.74
CA ALA A 513 -21.34 -19.20 44.15
C ALA A 513 -22.12 -17.89 44.30
N ARG A 514 -21.47 -16.85 44.84
CA ARG A 514 -22.10 -15.57 45.17
C ARG A 514 -21.56 -14.47 44.28
N LEU A 515 -22.45 -13.62 43.77
CA LEU A 515 -22.09 -12.53 42.89
C LEU A 515 -21.27 -11.49 43.65
N THR A 516 -20.09 -11.18 43.13
CA THR A 516 -19.15 -10.19 43.71
C THR A 516 -19.03 -8.95 42.84
N ALA A 517 -19.04 -9.12 41.51
CA ALA A 517 -19.00 -8.03 40.54
C ALA A 517 -19.78 -8.40 39.27
N LYS A 518 -20.30 -7.40 38.55
CA LYS A 518 -21.01 -7.57 37.29
C LYS A 518 -20.78 -6.40 36.34
N SER A 519 -21.06 -6.60 35.06
CA SER A 519 -21.17 -5.53 34.06
C SER A 519 -22.17 -4.45 34.47
N GLY A 520 -21.87 -3.19 34.14
CA GLY A 520 -22.67 -2.01 34.50
C GLY A 520 -23.96 -1.81 33.71
N ASP A 521 -24.33 -2.73 32.81
CA ASP A 521 -25.58 -2.66 32.06
C ASP A 521 -26.79 -2.83 33.01
N GLN A 522 -27.70 -1.85 33.00
CA GLN A 522 -28.90 -1.83 33.86
C GLN A 522 -29.88 -2.97 33.53
N LEU A 523 -29.94 -3.44 32.29
CA LEU A 523 -30.81 -4.56 31.91
C LEU A 523 -30.20 -5.92 32.27
N PHE A 524 -28.92 -5.94 32.67
CA PHE A 524 -28.21 -7.15 33.03
C PHE A 524 -28.25 -7.39 34.55
N MET A 525 -29.17 -8.27 34.94
CA MET A 525 -29.41 -8.69 36.33
C MET A 525 -29.11 -10.19 36.50
N PRO A 526 -27.82 -10.58 36.61
CA PRO A 526 -27.46 -11.96 36.88
C PRO A 526 -27.90 -12.38 38.29
N LYS A 527 -28.16 -13.68 38.49
CA LYS A 527 -28.59 -14.21 39.80
C LYS A 527 -27.54 -13.88 40.88
N ALA A 528 -27.97 -13.35 42.01
CA ALA A 528 -27.10 -13.01 43.15
C ALA A 528 -26.40 -14.24 43.77
N SER A 529 -27.04 -15.41 43.69
CA SER A 529 -26.50 -16.68 44.17
C SER A 529 -26.80 -17.79 43.15
N LEU A 530 -25.80 -18.61 42.87
CA LEU A 530 -25.88 -19.76 41.97
C LEU A 530 -25.48 -21.02 42.72
N ARG A 531 -26.19 -22.13 42.49
CA ARG A 531 -25.78 -23.44 42.98
C ARG A 531 -24.95 -24.13 41.89
N ILE A 532 -23.72 -24.52 42.22
CA ILE A 532 -22.75 -25.06 41.23
C ILE A 532 -23.29 -26.32 40.55
N GLU A 533 -24.10 -27.12 41.25
CA GLU A 533 -24.67 -28.37 40.76
C GLU A 533 -25.78 -28.21 39.72
N GLU A 534 -26.42 -27.04 39.63
CA GLU A 534 -27.61 -26.82 38.79
C GLU A 534 -27.29 -26.50 37.32
N VAL A 535 -26.09 -25.99 37.03
CA VAL A 535 -25.70 -25.55 35.68
C VAL A 535 -24.54 -26.41 35.16
N THR A 536 -24.77 -27.14 34.07
CA THR A 536 -23.81 -28.14 33.52
C THR A 536 -22.45 -27.54 33.21
N LEU A 537 -22.43 -26.39 32.52
CA LEU A 537 -21.18 -25.73 32.12
C LEU A 537 -20.38 -25.22 33.32
N ILE A 538 -21.05 -24.68 34.34
CA ILE A 538 -20.40 -24.21 35.58
C ILE A 538 -19.80 -25.40 36.32
N LYS A 539 -20.56 -26.48 36.49
CA LYS A 539 -20.08 -27.71 37.12
C LYS A 539 -18.85 -28.26 36.39
N LYS A 540 -18.89 -28.28 35.07
CA LYS A 540 -17.76 -28.74 34.23
C LYS A 540 -16.52 -27.87 34.45
N ALA A 541 -16.66 -26.55 34.31
CA ALA A 541 -15.55 -25.61 34.48
C ALA A 541 -14.92 -25.69 35.88
N VAL A 542 -15.74 -25.77 36.94
CA VAL A 542 -15.26 -25.84 38.32
C VAL A 542 -14.53 -27.16 38.60
N ASN A 543 -15.04 -28.29 38.08
CA ASN A 543 -14.43 -29.60 38.29
C ASN A 543 -13.15 -29.82 37.46
N GLU A 544 -13.19 -29.41 36.18
CA GLU A 544 -12.07 -29.56 35.25
C GLU A 544 -10.99 -28.49 35.46
N LYS A 545 -11.31 -27.40 36.18
CA LYS A 545 -10.39 -26.28 36.47
C LYS A 545 -9.86 -25.61 35.20
N GLN A 546 -10.66 -25.60 34.15
CA GLN A 546 -10.34 -25.01 32.86
C GLN A 546 -11.49 -24.17 32.33
N ILE A 547 -11.16 -23.22 31.46
CA ILE A 547 -12.15 -22.39 30.78
C ILE A 547 -13.01 -23.28 29.89
N CYS A 548 -14.32 -23.24 30.09
CA CYS A 548 -15.29 -24.00 29.31
C CYS A 548 -16.16 -23.04 28.50
N PHE A 549 -16.30 -23.32 27.20
CA PHE A 549 -17.18 -22.60 26.28
C PHE A 549 -18.45 -23.40 26.04
N ASN A 550 -19.57 -22.70 25.85
CA ASN A 550 -20.83 -23.30 25.41
C ASN A 550 -20.76 -23.62 23.91
N ASP A 551 -20.07 -24.70 23.56
CA ASP A 551 -19.95 -25.15 22.17
C ASP A 551 -21.31 -25.63 21.60
N SER A 552 -22.28 -25.93 22.46
CA SER A 552 -23.65 -26.33 22.07
C SER A 552 -24.59 -25.17 21.73
N LEU A 553 -24.17 -23.92 22.04
CA LEU A 553 -24.97 -22.70 21.91
C LEU A 553 -26.37 -22.79 22.59
N SER A 554 -26.48 -23.57 23.67
CA SER A 554 -27.73 -23.65 24.43
C SER A 554 -28.04 -22.31 25.08
N SER A 555 -29.26 -21.80 24.90
CA SER A 555 -29.72 -20.54 25.51
C SER A 555 -29.88 -20.62 27.03
N SER A 556 -29.88 -21.83 27.61
CA SER A 556 -29.95 -22.05 29.05
C SER A 556 -28.58 -21.97 29.75
N GLU A 557 -27.48 -21.88 29.01
CA GLU A 557 -26.12 -21.89 29.54
C GLU A 557 -25.36 -20.59 29.19
N PRO A 558 -24.48 -20.11 30.08
CA PRO A 558 -23.64 -18.96 29.78
C PRO A 558 -22.69 -19.28 28.62
N PHE A 559 -22.26 -18.25 27.89
CA PHE A 559 -21.38 -18.39 26.73
C PHE A 559 -20.01 -18.99 27.09
N PHE A 560 -19.38 -18.53 28.17
CA PHE A 560 -18.23 -19.23 28.76
C PHE A 560 -18.18 -19.08 30.28
N VAL A 561 -17.51 -20.04 30.91
CA VAL A 561 -17.18 -20.02 32.35
C VAL A 561 -15.67 -20.21 32.50
N ALA A 562 -15.03 -19.27 33.17
CA ALA A 562 -13.60 -19.27 33.44
C ALA A 562 -13.36 -19.38 34.96
N PRO A 563 -12.89 -20.53 35.47
CA PRO A 563 -12.59 -20.71 36.88
C PRO A 563 -11.26 -20.02 37.25
N ILE A 564 -11.22 -19.40 38.43
CA ILE A 564 -10.02 -18.84 39.05
C ILE A 564 -9.59 -19.82 40.14
N VAL A 565 -8.41 -20.41 39.96
CA VAL A 565 -7.92 -21.53 40.79
C VAL A 565 -6.76 -21.04 41.65
N GLN A 566 -6.86 -21.26 42.96
CA GLN A 566 -5.81 -20.99 43.94
C GLN A 566 -5.53 -22.26 44.74
N GLN A 567 -4.26 -22.65 44.89
CA GLN A 567 -3.85 -23.87 45.63
C GLN A 567 -4.68 -25.13 45.25
N ASN A 568 -4.96 -25.30 43.95
CA ASN A 568 -5.75 -26.40 43.41
C ASN A 568 -7.23 -26.43 43.82
N GLN A 569 -7.79 -25.32 44.33
CA GLN A 569 -9.21 -25.11 44.59
C GLN A 569 -9.74 -23.91 43.78
N THR A 570 -10.96 -24.01 43.27
CA THR A 570 -11.59 -22.88 42.55
C THR A 570 -12.18 -21.92 43.57
N VAL A 571 -11.62 -20.71 43.64
CA VAL A 571 -12.01 -19.68 44.64
C VAL A 571 -13.01 -18.67 44.08
N ALA A 572 -12.97 -18.46 42.76
CA ALA A 572 -13.89 -17.59 42.05
C ALA A 572 -14.09 -18.10 40.62
N MET A 573 -15.07 -17.54 39.91
CA MET A 573 -15.27 -17.78 38.49
C MET A 573 -15.78 -16.53 37.79
N ILE A 574 -15.39 -16.38 36.53
CA ILE A 574 -15.89 -15.37 35.61
C ILE A 574 -16.86 -16.06 34.66
N VAL A 575 -18.06 -15.49 34.52
CA VAL A 575 -19.13 -16.00 33.67
C VAL A 575 -19.46 -14.93 32.64
N CYS A 576 -19.45 -15.30 31.37
CA CYS A 576 -19.88 -14.44 30.27
C CYS A 576 -21.20 -14.99 29.71
N TYR A 577 -22.22 -14.15 29.58
CA TYR A 577 -23.54 -14.58 29.13
C TYR A 577 -23.77 -14.40 27.63
N ASP A 578 -23.18 -13.38 27.01
CA ASP A 578 -23.36 -13.08 25.59
C ASP A 578 -22.05 -12.63 24.94
N VAL A 579 -21.78 -13.17 23.76
CA VAL A 579 -20.76 -12.69 22.83
C VAL A 579 -21.36 -12.68 21.42
N PRO A 580 -21.23 -11.57 20.66
CA PRO A 580 -21.72 -11.51 19.30
C PRO A 580 -21.14 -12.62 18.41
N PHE A 581 -21.99 -13.34 17.66
CA PHE A 581 -21.59 -14.52 16.88
C PHE A 581 -20.39 -14.28 15.95
N HIS A 582 -20.26 -13.09 15.37
CA HIS A 582 -19.15 -12.74 14.47
C HIS A 582 -17.79 -12.64 15.17
N GLN A 583 -17.75 -12.51 16.51
CA GLN A 583 -16.51 -12.48 17.29
C GLN A 583 -15.99 -13.89 17.62
N LEU A 584 -16.77 -14.93 17.37
CA LEU A 584 -16.47 -16.33 17.72
C LEU A 584 -15.39 -16.95 16.82
N THR A 585 -14.15 -16.53 17.04
CA THR A 585 -12.97 -16.99 16.31
C THR A 585 -11.98 -17.68 17.24
N LEU A 586 -11.05 -18.46 16.69
CA LEU A 586 -9.93 -19.03 17.46
C LEU A 586 -9.08 -17.92 18.11
N SER A 587 -8.92 -16.79 17.43
CA SER A 587 -8.25 -15.61 17.98
C SER A 587 -8.95 -15.06 19.22
N PHE A 588 -10.28 -15.03 19.23
CA PHE A 588 -11.06 -14.59 20.39
C PHE A 588 -10.89 -15.57 21.56
N LYS A 589 -10.98 -16.89 21.31
CA LYS A 589 -10.74 -17.89 22.37
C LYS A 589 -9.34 -17.75 22.99
N ASN A 590 -8.32 -17.49 22.18
CA ASN A 590 -6.96 -17.24 22.65
C ASN A 590 -6.85 -15.93 23.46
N LEU A 591 -7.53 -14.87 23.03
CA LEU A 591 -7.56 -13.60 23.78
C LEU A 591 -8.22 -13.76 25.14
N VAL A 592 -9.35 -14.50 25.21
CA VAL A 592 -10.01 -14.86 26.47
C VAL A 592 -9.02 -15.57 27.41
N ASP A 593 -8.30 -16.58 26.93
CA ASP A 593 -7.32 -17.30 27.76
C ASP A 593 -6.24 -16.37 28.32
N VAL A 594 -5.69 -15.46 27.51
CA VAL A 594 -4.67 -14.50 27.95
C VAL A 594 -5.22 -13.54 29.02
N VAL A 595 -6.38 -12.93 28.78
CA VAL A 595 -6.98 -11.96 29.70
C VAL A 595 -7.36 -12.62 31.03
N ILE A 596 -7.93 -13.82 30.99
CA ILE A 596 -8.30 -14.58 32.19
C ILE A 596 -7.06 -14.97 33.00
N ARG A 597 -5.94 -15.35 32.36
CA ARG A 597 -4.69 -15.65 33.07
C ARG A 597 -4.14 -14.42 33.80
N LEU A 598 -4.19 -13.25 33.17
CA LEU A 598 -3.75 -11.99 33.79
C LEU A 598 -4.61 -11.64 35.01
N ILE A 599 -5.93 -11.72 34.89
CA ILE A 599 -6.86 -11.48 35.99
C ILE A 599 -6.64 -12.48 37.12
N SER A 600 -6.49 -13.77 36.80
CA SER A 600 -6.25 -14.82 37.79
C SER A 600 -4.95 -14.58 38.56
N SER A 601 -3.88 -14.18 37.87
CA SER A 601 -2.60 -13.84 38.50
C SER A 601 -2.70 -12.60 39.40
N ALA A 602 -3.47 -11.58 38.99
CA ALA A 602 -3.70 -10.40 39.83
C ALA A 602 -4.46 -10.73 41.12
N LEU A 603 -5.53 -11.53 41.01
CA LEU A 603 -6.34 -11.98 42.15
C LEU A 603 -5.54 -12.89 43.09
N GLU A 604 -4.68 -13.76 42.56
CA GLU A 604 -3.79 -14.59 43.36
C GLU A 604 -2.81 -13.74 44.18
N ARG A 605 -2.18 -12.73 43.56
CA ARG A 605 -1.28 -11.79 44.26
C ARG A 605 -2.00 -11.04 45.39
N SER A 606 -3.21 -10.55 45.14
CA SER A 606 -4.01 -9.86 46.17
C SER A 606 -4.41 -10.78 47.32
N SER A 607 -4.79 -12.01 47.02
CA SER A 607 -5.12 -13.03 48.03
C SER A 607 -3.92 -13.36 48.91
N SER A 608 -2.74 -13.57 48.32
CA SER A 608 -1.49 -13.78 49.05
C SER A 608 -1.12 -12.58 49.92
N TYR A 609 -1.24 -11.35 49.39
CA TYR A 609 -0.97 -10.13 50.14
C TYR A 609 -1.88 -10.01 51.37
N ILE A 610 -3.19 -10.26 51.24
CA ILE A 610 -4.13 -10.23 52.38
C ILE A 610 -3.78 -11.25 53.45
N GLN A 611 -3.35 -12.45 53.06
CA GLN A 611 -2.93 -13.47 54.01
C GLN A 611 -1.70 -13.03 54.83
N GLU A 612 -0.79 -12.27 54.22
CA GLU A 612 0.40 -11.73 54.90
C GLU A 612 0.06 -10.56 55.84
N ILE A 613 -0.84 -9.66 55.43
CA ILE A 613 -1.25 -8.49 56.25
C ILE A 613 -2.38 -8.81 57.24
N ASN A 614 -2.78 -10.07 57.40
CA ASN A 614 -3.95 -10.47 58.19
C ASN A 614 -3.89 -9.96 59.64
N HIS A 615 -2.70 -10.01 60.26
CA HIS A 615 -2.45 -9.49 61.61
C HIS A 615 -2.47 -7.95 61.71
N GLU A 616 -2.23 -7.25 60.59
CA GLU A 616 -2.28 -5.79 60.53
C GLU A 616 -3.68 -5.28 60.21
N ARG A 617 -4.48 -6.05 59.46
CA ARG A 617 -5.82 -5.67 58.98
C ARG A 617 -6.91 -5.82 60.04
N TYR A 618 -6.85 -6.89 60.84
CA TYR A 618 -7.90 -7.23 61.80
C TYR A 618 -7.48 -6.95 63.25
N VAL A 619 -8.48 -6.78 64.12
CA VAL A 619 -8.28 -6.64 65.57
C VAL A 619 -8.05 -8.03 66.18
N GLU A 620 -6.84 -8.29 66.69
CA GLU A 620 -6.47 -9.40 67.60
C GLU A 620 -7.20 -10.75 67.40
N GLU A 621 -6.84 -11.51 66.35
CA GLU A 621 -7.41 -12.85 66.04
C GLU A 621 -8.95 -12.88 65.83
N THR A 622 -9.55 -11.73 65.52
CA THR A 622 -10.95 -11.64 65.07
C THR A 622 -11.01 -11.33 63.57
N THR A 623 -12.22 -11.35 62.99
CA THR A 623 -12.47 -10.87 61.62
C THR A 623 -12.96 -9.41 61.58
N ALA A 624 -12.83 -8.68 62.70
CA ALA A 624 -13.21 -7.27 62.80
C ALA A 624 -12.11 -6.36 62.22
N LEU A 625 -12.47 -5.50 61.27
CA LEU A 625 -11.54 -4.60 60.59
C LEU A 625 -11.17 -3.40 61.45
N LYS A 626 -9.89 -3.00 61.39
CA LYS A 626 -9.42 -1.73 61.99
C LYS A 626 -9.99 -0.52 61.23
N PRO A 627 -10.09 0.67 61.86
CA PRO A 627 -10.73 1.85 61.28
C PRO A 627 -10.31 2.22 59.86
N ALA A 628 -9.00 2.27 59.61
CA ALA A 628 -8.47 2.63 58.29
C ALA A 628 -8.88 1.65 57.18
N TYR A 629 -9.00 0.35 57.49
CA TYR A 629 -9.41 -0.66 56.50
C TYR A 629 -10.93 -0.73 56.34
N PHE A 630 -11.68 -0.52 57.43
CA PHE A 630 -13.14 -0.45 57.37
C PHE A 630 -13.61 0.72 56.50
N ALA A 631 -13.00 1.90 56.65
CA ALA A 631 -13.31 3.09 55.83
C ALA A 631 -13.05 2.84 54.34
N ARG A 632 -11.92 2.21 53.98
CA ARG A 632 -11.59 1.87 52.59
C ARG A 632 -12.59 0.90 51.97
N ILE A 633 -13.02 -0.13 52.70
CA ILE A 633 -14.02 -1.08 52.19
C ILE A 633 -15.37 -0.39 52.01
N LEU A 634 -15.75 0.49 52.93
CA LEU A 634 -17.00 1.26 52.81
C LEU A 634 -17.00 2.15 51.57
N GLU A 635 -15.92 2.90 51.33
CA GLU A 635 -15.74 3.75 50.13
C GLU A 635 -15.86 2.91 48.84
N GLN A 636 -15.23 1.74 48.80
CA GLN A 636 -15.33 0.83 47.66
C GLN A 636 -16.74 0.30 47.44
N LYS A 637 -17.52 0.05 48.51
CA LYS A 637 -18.92 -0.40 48.40
C LYS A 637 -19.82 0.72 47.90
N GLN A 638 -19.61 1.94 48.35
CA GLN A 638 -20.28 3.13 47.82
C GLN A 638 -19.99 3.29 46.32
N GLN A 639 -18.71 3.20 45.93
CA GLN A 639 -18.33 3.29 44.52
C GLN A 639 -18.92 2.15 43.67
N ALA A 640 -18.98 0.92 44.20
CA ALA A 640 -19.59 -0.22 43.51
C ALA A 640 -21.11 -0.09 43.39
N ALA A 641 -21.77 0.53 44.37
CA ALA A 641 -23.20 0.83 44.28
C ALA A 641 -23.49 1.85 43.17
N GLU A 642 -22.70 2.92 43.09
CA GLU A 642 -22.85 3.95 42.05
C GLU A 642 -22.50 3.44 40.65
N SER A 643 -21.36 2.75 40.51
CA SER A 643 -20.84 2.36 39.19
C SER A 643 -21.40 1.05 38.66
N LEU A 644 -21.67 0.06 39.54
CA LEU A 644 -22.09 -1.29 39.15
C LEU A 644 -23.51 -1.64 39.60
N HIS A 645 -24.20 -0.73 40.30
CA HIS A 645 -25.57 -0.93 40.80
C HIS A 645 -25.69 -2.20 41.68
N ILE A 646 -24.68 -2.44 42.53
CA ILE A 646 -24.68 -3.54 43.49
C ILE A 646 -25.14 -3.00 44.86
N PRO A 647 -26.26 -3.47 45.42
CA PRO A 647 -26.77 -2.93 46.67
C PRO A 647 -25.87 -3.33 47.86
N TYR A 648 -25.82 -2.49 48.88
CA TYR A 648 -25.25 -2.83 50.17
C TYR A 648 -26.08 -2.19 51.28
N THR A 649 -26.03 -2.76 52.48
CA THR A 649 -26.75 -2.24 53.65
C THR A 649 -25.81 -2.14 54.84
N ILE A 650 -25.84 -1.01 55.57
CA ILE A 650 -25.07 -0.81 56.80
C ILE A 650 -25.95 -1.05 58.02
N LEU A 651 -25.49 -1.90 58.93
CA LEU A 651 -26.07 -2.09 60.26
C LEU A 651 -25.21 -1.38 61.32
N HIS A 652 -25.89 -0.68 62.23
CA HIS A 652 -25.30 -0.10 63.43
C HIS A 652 -25.45 -1.08 64.59
N VAL A 653 -24.34 -1.47 65.22
CA VAL A 653 -24.36 -2.30 66.43
C VAL A 653 -24.39 -1.39 67.67
N LYS A 654 -25.33 -1.59 68.59
CA LYS A 654 -25.45 -0.78 69.81
C LYS A 654 -24.43 -1.25 70.86
N GLY A 655 -23.46 -0.39 71.20
CA GLY A 655 -22.48 -0.58 72.28
C GLY A 655 -21.03 -0.30 71.87
N GLU A 656 -20.18 0.12 72.81
CA GLU A 656 -18.71 0.18 72.63
C GLU A 656 -18.13 -1.22 72.92
N GLU A 657 -18.27 -2.14 71.98
CA GLU A 657 -17.90 -3.54 72.21
C GLU A 657 -16.50 -3.85 71.68
N HIS A 658 -15.51 -3.83 72.58
CA HIS A 658 -14.15 -4.35 72.38
C HIS A 658 -13.99 -5.79 72.90
N ASP A 659 -15.10 -6.49 73.19
CA ASP A 659 -15.07 -7.86 73.68
C ASP A 659 -14.76 -8.85 72.54
N LYS A 660 -13.62 -9.55 72.65
CA LYS A 660 -13.09 -10.46 71.64
C LYS A 660 -14.05 -11.62 71.34
N GLU A 661 -14.76 -12.16 72.35
CA GLU A 661 -15.71 -13.26 72.16
C GLU A 661 -16.93 -12.83 71.35
N LYS A 662 -17.43 -11.60 71.58
CA LYS A 662 -18.54 -11.03 70.80
C LYS A 662 -18.15 -10.72 69.37
N LEU A 663 -16.95 -10.20 69.13
CA LEU A 663 -16.45 -9.95 67.77
C LEU A 663 -16.33 -11.25 66.96
N GLN A 664 -15.87 -12.35 67.58
CA GLN A 664 -15.87 -13.67 66.94
C GLN A 664 -17.30 -14.20 66.68
N SER A 665 -18.21 -13.97 67.61
CA SER A 665 -19.64 -14.33 67.46
C SER A 665 -20.32 -13.60 66.29
N ILE A 666 -19.99 -12.32 66.08
CA ILE A 666 -20.44 -11.54 64.91
C ILE A 666 -19.86 -12.16 63.63
N GLY A 667 -18.53 -12.35 63.58
CA GLY A 667 -17.84 -12.90 62.40
C GLY A 667 -18.39 -14.26 61.92
N THR A 668 -18.75 -15.16 62.85
CA THR A 668 -19.33 -16.47 62.50
C THR A 668 -20.78 -16.41 61.99
N THR A 669 -21.48 -15.30 62.25
CA THR A 669 -22.87 -15.09 61.81
C THR A 669 -22.94 -14.48 60.42
N LEU A 670 -21.91 -13.71 60.07
CA LEU A 670 -21.81 -12.99 58.80
C LEU A 670 -21.36 -13.90 57.66
N ARG A 671 -21.68 -13.47 56.43
CA ARG A 671 -21.21 -14.14 55.22
C ARG A 671 -19.73 -13.81 55.00
N THR A 672 -19.04 -14.66 54.25
CA THR A 672 -17.65 -14.40 53.79
C THR A 672 -17.50 -13.12 52.96
N THR A 673 -18.59 -12.60 52.40
CA THR A 673 -18.65 -11.37 51.61
C THR A 673 -19.11 -10.15 52.42
N ASP A 674 -19.50 -10.35 53.68
CA ASP A 674 -19.94 -9.28 54.58
C ASP A 674 -18.76 -8.86 55.46
N TYR A 675 -18.71 -7.58 55.80
CA TYR A 675 -17.60 -7.01 56.56
C TYR A 675 -18.11 -6.36 57.82
N PHE A 676 -17.30 -6.33 58.88
CA PHE A 676 -17.61 -5.54 60.07
C PHE A 676 -16.33 -4.99 60.66
N GLY A 677 -16.44 -3.85 61.34
CA GLY A 677 -15.29 -3.16 61.87
C GLY A 677 -15.64 -1.84 62.53
N PHE A 678 -14.60 -1.18 63.03
CA PHE A 678 -14.74 0.08 63.74
C PHE A 678 -14.66 1.24 62.76
N THR A 679 -15.44 2.29 62.99
CA THR A 679 -15.28 3.60 62.33
C THR A 679 -14.15 4.41 62.99
N GLU A 680 -13.74 5.52 62.39
CA GLU A 680 -12.76 6.44 63.03
C GLU A 680 -13.26 6.97 64.38
N GLU A 681 -14.58 7.03 64.57
CA GLU A 681 -15.25 7.38 65.84
C GLU A 681 -15.30 6.22 66.86
N GLY A 682 -14.72 5.05 66.55
CA GLY A 682 -14.72 3.88 67.43
C GLY A 682 -16.03 3.09 67.48
N LYS A 683 -17.04 3.45 66.68
CA LYS A 683 -18.33 2.72 66.62
C LYS A 683 -18.25 1.50 65.71
N LEU A 684 -18.83 0.39 66.15
CA LEU A 684 -18.90 -0.88 65.40
C LEU A 684 -20.02 -0.86 64.37
N ARG A 685 -19.69 -1.11 63.10
CA ARG A 685 -20.65 -1.20 61.99
C ARG A 685 -20.46 -2.49 61.19
N ILE A 686 -21.55 -2.98 60.60
CA ILE A 686 -21.55 -4.15 59.71
C ILE A 686 -22.00 -3.70 58.32
N ILE A 687 -21.29 -4.14 57.29
CA ILE A 687 -21.60 -3.93 55.88
C ILE A 687 -22.07 -5.27 55.31
N LEU A 688 -23.36 -5.33 54.96
CA LEU A 688 -23.95 -6.46 54.25
C LEU A 688 -23.80 -6.24 52.74
N SER A 689 -23.06 -7.11 52.07
CA SER A 689 -22.85 -7.01 50.63
C SER A 689 -24.02 -7.61 49.86
N ASN A 690 -24.41 -6.98 48.75
CA ASN A 690 -25.44 -7.47 47.83
C ASN A 690 -26.75 -7.82 48.56
N THR A 691 -27.15 -6.97 49.51
CA THR A 691 -28.29 -7.17 50.38
C THR A 691 -29.06 -5.86 50.48
N GLU A 692 -30.34 -5.88 50.14
CA GLU A 692 -31.24 -4.74 50.29
C GLU A 692 -31.77 -4.63 51.73
N ALA A 693 -32.30 -3.46 52.09
CA ALA A 693 -32.78 -3.18 53.44
C ALA A 693 -33.86 -4.18 53.92
N VAL A 694 -34.69 -4.69 53.00
CA VAL A 694 -35.74 -5.67 53.29
C VAL A 694 -35.15 -7.03 53.72
N ASP A 695 -34.06 -7.47 53.07
CA ASP A 695 -33.38 -8.73 53.37
C ASP A 695 -32.45 -8.63 54.59
N ALA A 696 -32.03 -7.43 54.95
CA ALA A 696 -31.19 -7.17 56.11
C ALA A 696 -31.87 -7.56 57.43
N ALA A 697 -33.21 -7.53 57.50
CA ALA A 697 -33.99 -7.93 58.67
C ALA A 697 -33.70 -9.36 59.13
N LEU A 698 -33.48 -10.29 58.18
CA LEU A 698 -33.13 -11.70 58.48
C LEU A 698 -31.74 -11.84 59.11
N VAL A 699 -30.84 -10.89 58.87
CA VAL A 699 -29.50 -10.87 59.48
C VAL A 699 -29.57 -10.25 60.86
N VAL A 700 -30.36 -9.19 61.04
CA VAL A 700 -30.63 -8.59 62.35
C VAL A 700 -31.25 -9.61 63.31
N GLU A 701 -32.22 -10.41 62.86
CA GLU A 701 -32.82 -11.47 63.70
C GLU A 701 -31.78 -12.54 64.11
N ARG A 702 -30.85 -12.89 63.22
CA ARG A 702 -29.76 -13.85 63.51
C ARG A 702 -28.75 -13.30 64.50
N LEU A 703 -28.44 -12.00 64.43
CA LEU A 703 -27.59 -11.32 65.41
C LEU A 703 -28.29 -11.20 66.77
N GLY A 704 -29.58 -10.89 66.79
CA GLY A 704 -30.40 -10.83 68.02
C GLY A 704 -30.44 -12.16 68.78
N LYS A 705 -30.48 -13.31 68.07
CA LYS A 705 -30.37 -14.65 68.69
C LYS A 705 -29.04 -14.89 69.42
N LYS A 706 -28.02 -14.09 69.14
CA LYS A 706 -26.72 -14.11 69.80
C LYS A 706 -26.50 -12.91 70.75
N CYS A 707 -27.57 -12.24 71.16
CA CYS A 707 -27.57 -11.07 72.06
C CYS A 707 -26.80 -9.85 71.50
N ILE A 708 -26.82 -9.66 70.17
CA ILE A 708 -26.21 -8.50 69.50
C ILE A 708 -27.33 -7.62 68.93
N ASP A 709 -27.51 -6.43 69.51
CA ASP A 709 -28.51 -5.46 69.05
C ASP A 709 -27.96 -4.66 67.86
N ALA A 710 -28.47 -4.96 66.66
CA ALA A 710 -28.13 -4.25 65.43
C ALA A 710 -29.38 -3.59 64.83
N THR A 711 -29.24 -2.35 64.34
CA THR A 711 -30.31 -1.63 63.64
C THR A 711 -29.86 -1.22 62.25
N VAL A 712 -30.76 -1.31 61.26
CA VAL A 712 -30.50 -0.78 59.91
C VAL A 712 -30.45 0.74 59.97
N THR A 713 -29.49 1.36 59.29
CA THR A 713 -29.35 2.82 59.22
C THR A 713 -30.20 3.35 58.05
N GLU A 714 -31.11 4.31 58.28
CA GLU A 714 -31.94 4.92 57.22
C GLU A 714 -31.20 6.00 56.39
N GLU A 715 -30.03 6.48 56.84
CA GLU A 715 -29.40 7.71 56.34
C GLU A 715 -28.59 7.63 55.03
N GLU A 716 -28.56 6.49 54.32
CA GLU A 716 -27.97 6.41 52.96
C GLU A 716 -28.92 5.70 51.97
N LEU A 717 -30.23 5.96 52.09
CA LEU A 717 -31.22 5.69 51.05
C LEU A 717 -31.10 6.71 49.90
N SER A 718 -30.06 6.59 49.08
CA SER A 718 -30.05 7.21 47.76
C SER A 718 -29.43 6.27 46.75
N TYR A 719 -30.31 5.56 46.03
CA TYR A 719 -30.30 5.38 44.57
C TYR A 719 -31.21 4.19 44.21
N VAL A 720 -32.52 4.41 44.34
CA VAL A 720 -33.52 3.71 43.52
C VAL A 720 -34.40 4.78 42.90
N GLY A 721 -34.06 5.14 41.67
CA GLY A 721 -34.88 5.86 40.72
C GLY A 721 -34.85 5.09 39.42
#